data_AF-A0A927MDU7-F1
#
_entry.id   AF-A0A927MDU7-F1
#
_cell.length_a   1.000
_cell.length_b   1.000
_cell.length_c   1.000
_cell.angle_alpha   90.00
_cell.angle_beta   90.00
_cell.angle_gamma   90.00
#
_symmetry.space_group_name_H-M   'P 1'
#
loop_
_entity.id
_entity.type
_entity.pdbx_description
1 polymer ?
#
loop_
_entity_poly.entity_id
_entity_poly.type
_entity_poly.pdbx_seq_one_letter_code
_entity_poly.pdbx_strand_id
1 'polypeptide(L)'
;MVTTDNGFTGSDGIGGENSVGVAPGTPPARRRSRLRGGLVTIATVAALAAAMGLTVLGLGAADNAVASYDASSWLWSMAKSEMARVNGVTGKVDTRVQIPQGRSHRMQVVQTDRLLVLRDLNTGQVSSLDLATLQIIATTRTTAGIGVNVALHEDSAFVVDAVQGIVRQLDPRALTPVGEQINYPPGITGGAFDGKGRLWIAVPSEGTVSAITAADVGAAGSADGGGTGGGVSPKQIRSEAVADPSHDLTISTLDDGVAVLDRTTGTLTTLRGDEKPLPVKLPLTGPGSLPERTTGPQVPVTVLDDRNVVVSEKGTIGQQFKVPGAGTQLSPAVSWAGRFYCADEDTGTVYSFDEAGKLIEKIEIKGANGPLELEVRENHLFINAPNSATARVIDDQHHVREVDKYADNILGGDPPPDPPAPPPPPKPRISKPSAPKSVTASAGNAQARVSWRAAAPNGSAITRYVVQGAGRTFEVGANQRSVEVTGLTNGETYRFAVHAVNGKGAGPTRNSNPVVPTSEVPDPPASITAQERPDGTVLVKWPAANGQGYKINKYAVTAISAGANAPAGESTKTELVIPAGELDYGNQYAFTVISINEKGAGSAASPVSNSVVPFATPGAPVNLKAQTVGGSKGTISMTWSPPADNGRPITKYVVEAGGKRSEVTDTRATVDGLGNGATVNVRVQAVNEAGPGAAATDTATTVALPTVTVTGGSSDATSVTVDFTVNAGGGDPACSVTPAGRAKVNGGCSSIRVTGLAPGTTYDLTVTVTNAAGSDTAPASRATQPVYGIATCRNGQNGDTATYCDNDRAGRNGNEIFSVTRQDNNRQVGWVPNGRRLKAFCKASGEDVDAYIYNSNKRSTWWVRVEYEGQNYIPWAWLNLEGGDNINVLPTC
;
A
#
# COMPACT_ATOMS: atom_id res chain seq x y z
N MET A 1 -30.63 -39.25 -6.05
CA MET A 1 -31.47 -39.66 -7.20
C MET A 1 -30.50 -39.82 -8.37
N VAL A 2 -30.31 -41.00 -8.98
CA VAL A 2 -31.28 -41.81 -9.77
C VAL A 2 -31.58 -41.06 -11.08
N THR A 3 -31.26 -41.52 -12.29
CA THR A 3 -30.54 -42.71 -12.86
C THR A 3 -30.08 -42.31 -14.30
N THR A 4 -29.37 -43.02 -15.21
CA THR A 4 -28.82 -44.39 -15.49
C THR A 4 -27.84 -44.18 -16.71
N ASP A 5 -27.11 -45.10 -17.38
CA ASP A 5 -26.37 -46.38 -17.20
C ASP A 5 -25.85 -46.74 -18.63
N ASN A 6 -24.85 -47.58 -18.96
CA ASN A 6 -23.64 -48.20 -18.37
C ASN A 6 -22.80 -48.71 -19.60
N GLY A 7 -21.53 -49.17 -19.61
CA GLY A 7 -20.52 -49.46 -18.58
C GLY A 7 -19.12 -49.62 -19.24
N PHE A 8 -18.04 -49.96 -18.52
CA PHE A 8 -17.50 -51.34 -18.34
C PHE A 8 -17.25 -52.12 -19.65
N THR A 9 -16.09 -52.71 -19.97
CA THR A 9 -14.81 -53.04 -19.28
C THR A 9 -13.60 -52.79 -20.23
N GLY A 10 -12.30 -52.96 -19.89
CA GLY A 10 -11.64 -53.58 -18.74
C GLY A 10 -10.15 -53.20 -18.61
N SER A 11 -9.33 -54.06 -17.97
CA SER A 11 -8.04 -53.71 -17.35
C SER A 11 -6.79 -54.39 -17.98
N ASP A 12 -5.61 -54.01 -17.45
CA ASP A 12 -4.31 -54.72 -17.49
C ASP A 12 -3.63 -54.90 -18.87
N GLY A 13 -2.36 -54.57 -19.11
CA GLY A 13 -1.21 -54.38 -18.23
C GLY A 13 0.03 -55.09 -18.81
N ILE A 14 1.21 -54.47 -18.68
CA ILE A 14 2.56 -55.08 -18.79
C ILE A 14 3.12 -55.42 -20.21
N GLY A 15 4.08 -54.59 -20.64
CA GLY A 15 5.42 -55.06 -21.07
C GLY A 15 5.68 -55.46 -22.54
N GLY A 16 6.97 -55.45 -22.92
CA GLY A 16 7.49 -56.06 -24.16
C GLY A 16 8.35 -55.13 -25.04
N GLU A 17 9.67 -55.32 -25.03
CA GLU A 17 10.63 -54.56 -25.86
C GLU A 17 10.80 -55.11 -27.31
N ASN A 18 11.56 -54.36 -28.11
CA ASN A 18 12.51 -54.85 -29.15
C ASN A 18 12.00 -55.59 -30.42
N SER A 19 11.70 -54.79 -31.44
CA SER A 19 12.49 -54.66 -32.71
C SER A 19 12.73 -55.83 -33.70
N VAL A 20 12.95 -55.43 -34.97
CA VAL A 20 13.47 -56.19 -36.14
C VAL A 20 12.48 -57.08 -36.90
N GLY A 21 11.92 -56.51 -37.99
CA GLY A 21 10.96 -57.18 -38.89
C GLY A 21 11.55 -58.08 -39.98
N VAL A 22 10.74 -58.36 -41.01
CA VAL A 22 11.11 -58.99 -42.32
C VAL A 22 9.95 -58.78 -43.33
N ALA A 23 10.26 -58.83 -44.63
CA ALA A 23 9.33 -58.70 -45.78
C ALA A 23 9.17 -60.08 -46.50
N PRO A 24 8.51 -60.28 -47.68
CA PRO A 24 7.85 -59.32 -48.58
C PRO A 24 6.47 -59.77 -49.17
N GLY A 25 5.87 -58.92 -50.02
CA GLY A 25 4.71 -59.29 -50.86
C GLY A 25 4.45 -58.30 -52.01
N THR A 26 4.23 -58.80 -53.23
CA THR A 26 3.89 -58.08 -54.49
C THR A 26 3.44 -59.15 -55.52
N PRO A 27 2.89 -58.87 -56.74
CA PRO A 27 2.76 -57.61 -57.52
C PRO A 27 1.26 -57.38 -57.94
N PRO A 28 0.83 -56.78 -59.08
CA PRO A 28 1.56 -56.09 -60.17
C PRO A 28 0.94 -54.81 -60.81
N ALA A 29 1.82 -54.01 -61.44
CA ALA A 29 1.67 -53.39 -62.78
C ALA A 29 0.54 -52.36 -63.07
N ARG A 30 0.63 -51.42 -64.03
CA ARG A 30 1.64 -50.85 -64.97
C ARG A 30 1.02 -49.52 -65.52
N ARG A 31 1.66 -48.56 -66.20
CA ARG A 31 2.87 -48.55 -67.06
C ARG A 31 3.32 -47.07 -67.36
N ARG A 32 4.64 -46.78 -67.25
CA ARG A 32 5.51 -45.90 -68.10
C ARG A 32 5.04 -44.45 -68.46
N SER A 33 5.92 -43.45 -68.52
CA SER A 33 7.29 -43.40 -69.11
C SER A 33 8.24 -42.47 -68.30
N ARG A 34 9.50 -42.86 -68.02
CA ARG A 34 10.77 -42.62 -68.80
C ARG A 34 11.06 -41.14 -69.07
N LEU A 35 12.05 -40.50 -68.40
CA LEU A 35 13.54 -40.57 -68.61
C LEU A 35 13.97 -39.86 -69.93
N ARG A 36 15.08 -39.09 -70.03
CA ARG A 36 16.32 -39.06 -69.22
C ARG A 36 17.19 -37.80 -69.49
N GLY A 37 17.99 -37.37 -68.51
CA GLY A 37 19.24 -36.58 -68.70
C GLY A 37 19.09 -35.05 -68.90
N GLY A 38 20.10 -34.24 -68.57
CA GLY A 38 21.40 -34.54 -67.94
C GLY A 38 22.18 -33.29 -67.54
N LEU A 39 23.17 -33.45 -66.64
CA LEU A 39 24.05 -32.38 -66.15
C LEU A 39 25.26 -32.17 -67.08
N VAL A 40 25.40 -30.95 -67.61
CA VAL A 40 26.69 -30.35 -68.02
C VAL A 40 26.65 -28.86 -67.65
N THR A 41 27.74 -28.33 -67.13
CA THR A 41 27.91 -26.94 -66.68
C THR A 41 28.63 -26.06 -67.71
N ILE A 42 28.72 -24.76 -67.41
CA ILE A 42 29.68 -23.71 -67.89
C ILE A 42 29.02 -22.55 -68.67
N ALA A 43 29.50 -21.34 -68.34
CA ALA A 43 29.34 -20.05 -69.02
C ALA A 43 27.92 -19.43 -69.12
N THR A 44 27.69 -18.51 -68.18
CA THR A 44 27.02 -17.22 -68.43
C THR A 44 27.45 -16.56 -69.76
N VAL A 45 26.51 -15.92 -70.47
CA VAL A 45 26.46 -14.45 -70.66
C VAL A 45 25.21 -14.04 -71.49
N ALA A 46 24.41 -13.14 -70.90
CA ALA A 46 23.52 -12.11 -71.48
C ALA A 46 22.49 -12.39 -72.61
N ALA A 47 21.45 -11.54 -72.59
CA ALA A 47 20.62 -11.11 -73.73
C ALA A 47 19.77 -12.17 -74.47
N LEU A 48 18.67 -12.64 -73.85
CA LEU A 48 17.34 -12.79 -74.49
C LEU A 48 16.20 -13.18 -73.50
N ALA A 49 16.06 -12.45 -72.38
CA ALA A 49 15.00 -12.66 -71.38
C ALA A 49 14.32 -11.37 -70.92
N ALA A 50 14.39 -10.29 -71.71
CA ALA A 50 13.95 -8.94 -71.35
C ALA A 50 12.87 -8.37 -72.29
N ALA A 51 11.89 -9.20 -72.69
CA ALA A 51 10.81 -8.79 -73.59
C ALA A 51 9.54 -9.68 -73.54
N MET A 52 9.00 -10.00 -72.35
CA MET A 52 7.60 -10.45 -72.14
C MET A 52 7.31 -10.65 -70.63
N GLY A 53 7.05 -9.55 -69.91
CA GLY A 53 6.78 -9.60 -68.46
C GLY A 53 6.40 -8.25 -67.82
N LEU A 54 6.15 -7.22 -68.62
CA LEU A 54 5.91 -5.84 -68.19
C LEU A 54 4.59 -5.34 -68.81
N THR A 55 3.47 -5.46 -68.07
CA THR A 55 2.20 -4.74 -68.35
C THR A 55 1.12 -4.86 -67.26
N VAL A 56 1.20 -5.82 -66.32
CA VAL A 56 0.07 -6.15 -65.41
C VAL A 56 0.30 -5.82 -63.92
N LEU A 57 1.54 -5.50 -63.51
CA LEU A 57 1.82 -4.93 -62.19
C LEU A 57 2.68 -3.66 -62.35
N GLY A 58 2.21 -2.56 -61.75
CA GLY A 58 2.82 -1.23 -61.85
C GLY A 58 4.05 -1.04 -60.97
N LEU A 59 5.10 -1.85 -61.16
CA LEU A 59 6.39 -1.72 -60.47
C LEU A 59 7.20 -0.55 -61.03
N GLY A 60 6.71 0.67 -60.81
CA GLY A 60 7.32 1.95 -61.21
C GLY A 60 8.03 2.68 -60.06
N ALA A 61 8.60 1.95 -59.10
CA ALA A 61 9.26 2.54 -57.91
C ALA A 61 10.48 1.73 -57.40
N ALA A 62 11.09 0.90 -58.26
CA ALA A 62 12.13 -0.06 -57.90
C ALA A 62 13.54 0.53 -57.68
N ASP A 63 13.63 1.73 -57.08
CA ASP A 63 14.87 2.39 -56.63
C ASP A 63 14.80 2.94 -55.19
N ASN A 64 13.66 2.82 -54.50
CA ASN A 64 13.50 3.18 -53.08
C ASN A 64 13.19 1.96 -52.17
N ALA A 65 13.21 0.74 -52.72
CA ALA A 65 12.67 -0.47 -52.08
C ALA A 65 13.54 -1.09 -50.96
N VAL A 66 14.47 -0.32 -50.37
CA VAL A 66 15.29 -0.70 -49.20
C VAL A 66 15.33 0.43 -48.15
N ALA A 67 14.42 1.40 -48.23
CA ALA A 67 14.25 2.44 -47.21
C ALA A 67 13.34 1.94 -46.08
N SER A 68 13.95 1.61 -44.93
CA SER A 68 13.37 1.55 -43.58
C SER A 68 11.98 0.90 -43.41
N TYR A 69 11.95 -0.29 -42.79
CA TYR A 69 10.77 -0.71 -42.00
C TYR A 69 10.67 0.08 -40.68
N ASP A 70 11.77 0.75 -40.29
CA ASP A 70 11.97 1.56 -39.09
C ASP A 70 11.47 3.01 -39.32
N ALA A 71 10.21 3.27 -38.99
CA ALA A 71 9.52 4.57 -38.81
C ALA A 71 8.00 4.34 -38.92
N SER A 72 7.39 3.52 -38.08
CA SER A 72 5.94 3.24 -38.10
C SER A 72 5.31 3.30 -36.71
N SER A 73 4.09 3.82 -36.61
CA SER A 73 3.25 3.75 -35.41
C SER A 73 1.82 3.32 -35.76
N TRP A 74 1.20 2.52 -34.91
CA TRP A 74 -0.21 2.15 -35.02
C TRP A 74 -1.10 3.10 -34.22
N LEU A 75 -1.87 3.93 -34.94
CA LEU A 75 -2.74 4.94 -34.34
C LEU A 75 -4.18 4.43 -34.19
N TRP A 76 -4.81 4.71 -33.05
CA TRP A 76 -6.19 4.31 -32.77
C TRP A 76 -7.23 5.25 -33.40
N SER A 77 -8.39 4.69 -33.74
CA SER A 77 -9.63 5.45 -34.00
C SER A 77 -10.82 4.90 -33.21
N MET A 78 -11.30 5.69 -32.24
CA MET A 78 -12.54 5.44 -31.51
C MET A 78 -13.77 5.46 -32.42
N ALA A 79 -13.78 6.30 -33.46
CA ALA A 79 -14.95 6.51 -34.31
C ALA A 79 -15.21 5.33 -35.28
N LYS A 80 -14.13 4.67 -35.72
CA LYS A 80 -14.14 3.52 -36.64
C LYS A 80 -13.88 2.17 -35.96
N SER A 81 -13.36 2.17 -34.73
CA SER A 81 -12.91 0.97 -34.01
C SER A 81 -11.76 0.24 -34.73
N GLU A 82 -10.83 0.99 -35.33
CA GLU A 82 -9.71 0.46 -36.14
C GLU A 82 -8.36 0.97 -35.63
N MET A 83 -7.33 0.13 -35.69
CA MET A 83 -5.92 0.52 -35.60
C MET A 83 -5.38 0.75 -37.01
N ALA A 84 -4.76 1.90 -37.27
CA ALA A 84 -4.17 2.24 -38.56
C ALA A 84 -2.63 2.36 -38.44
N ARG A 85 -1.88 1.55 -39.20
CA ARG A 85 -0.42 1.67 -39.27
C ARG A 85 -0.07 2.88 -40.12
N VAL A 86 0.53 3.89 -39.50
CA VAL A 86 1.01 5.11 -40.15
C VAL A 86 2.52 5.02 -40.37
N ASN A 87 2.92 5.16 -41.62
CA ASN A 87 4.30 5.27 -42.05
C ASN A 87 4.80 6.70 -41.82
N GLY A 88 5.82 6.87 -40.98
CA GLY A 88 6.31 8.18 -40.55
C GLY A 88 7.02 8.97 -41.64
N VAL A 89 7.80 8.27 -42.49
CA VAL A 89 8.53 8.88 -43.62
C VAL A 89 7.55 9.44 -44.68
N THR A 90 6.46 8.73 -44.97
CA THR A 90 5.51 9.14 -46.03
C THR A 90 4.29 9.89 -45.53
N GLY A 91 3.95 9.79 -44.24
CA GLY A 91 2.71 10.36 -43.67
C GLY A 91 1.44 9.65 -44.16
N LYS A 92 1.52 8.36 -44.48
CA LYS A 92 0.40 7.58 -45.06
C LYS A 92 0.04 6.36 -44.22
N VAL A 93 -1.17 5.85 -44.42
CA VAL A 93 -1.63 4.59 -43.82
C VAL A 93 -1.21 3.42 -44.72
N ASP A 94 -0.41 2.50 -44.18
CA ASP A 94 0.05 1.30 -44.91
C ASP A 94 -1.00 0.17 -44.86
N THR A 95 -1.64 -0.01 -43.70
CA THR A 95 -2.61 -1.06 -43.42
C THR A 95 -3.47 -0.71 -42.20
N ARG A 96 -4.60 -1.41 -42.01
CA ARG A 96 -5.49 -1.23 -40.86
C ARG A 96 -6.01 -2.56 -40.33
N VAL A 97 -6.29 -2.61 -39.03
CA VAL A 97 -6.89 -3.77 -38.34
C VAL A 97 -8.15 -3.33 -37.61
N GLN A 98 -9.27 -3.97 -37.91
CA GLN A 98 -10.54 -3.73 -37.22
C GLN A 98 -10.51 -4.40 -35.83
N ILE A 99 -10.70 -3.60 -34.78
CA ILE A 99 -10.82 -4.08 -33.41
C ILE A 99 -12.31 -4.31 -33.09
N PRO A 100 -12.74 -5.55 -32.78
CA PRO A 100 -14.14 -5.82 -32.44
C PRO A 100 -14.58 -5.06 -31.17
N GLN A 101 -15.84 -4.60 -31.16
CA GLN A 101 -16.53 -3.98 -30.02
C GLN A 101 -15.96 -2.68 -29.42
N GLY A 102 -14.72 -2.28 -29.72
CA GLY A 102 -14.09 -1.06 -29.18
C GLY A 102 -14.64 0.30 -29.68
N ARG A 103 -15.79 0.34 -30.37
CA ARG A 103 -16.30 1.60 -30.94
C ARG A 103 -16.74 2.56 -29.85
N SER A 104 -16.22 3.79 -29.87
CA SER A 104 -16.37 4.79 -28.81
C SER A 104 -15.76 4.39 -27.44
N HIS A 105 -15.00 3.31 -27.35
CA HIS A 105 -14.24 2.96 -26.15
C HIS A 105 -12.90 3.69 -26.14
N ARG A 106 -12.40 4.04 -24.94
CA ARG A 106 -11.02 4.49 -24.77
C ARG A 106 -10.10 3.27 -24.71
N MET A 107 -9.05 3.27 -25.52
CA MET A 107 -8.05 2.21 -25.56
C MET A 107 -6.72 2.78 -25.08
N GLN A 108 -5.98 2.03 -24.25
CA GLN A 108 -4.54 2.18 -24.17
C GLN A 108 -3.95 1.29 -25.28
N VAL A 109 -3.07 1.86 -26.08
CA VAL A 109 -2.28 1.14 -27.08
C VAL A 109 -0.84 1.14 -26.59
N VAL A 110 -0.21 -0.03 -26.48
CA VAL A 110 1.24 -0.15 -26.31
C VAL A 110 1.78 -1.12 -27.36
N GLN A 111 2.91 -0.78 -27.98
CA GLN A 111 3.37 -1.42 -29.20
C GLN A 111 4.89 -1.61 -29.24
N THR A 112 5.32 -2.76 -29.75
CA THR A 112 6.69 -3.08 -30.16
C THR A 112 6.67 -3.49 -31.62
N ASP A 113 7.83 -3.78 -32.18
CA ASP A 113 7.99 -4.04 -33.62
C ASP A 113 7.38 -5.40 -34.06
N ARG A 114 6.91 -6.19 -33.08
CA ARG A 114 6.30 -7.52 -33.24
C ARG A 114 4.88 -7.62 -32.70
N LEU A 115 4.58 -6.92 -31.60
CA LEU A 115 3.34 -7.10 -30.84
C LEU A 115 2.71 -5.76 -30.52
N LEU A 116 1.39 -5.74 -30.48
CA LEU A 116 0.61 -4.59 -30.09
C LEU A 116 -0.45 -5.04 -29.07
N VAL A 117 -0.36 -4.52 -27.85
CA VAL A 117 -1.28 -4.86 -26.77
C VAL A 117 -2.27 -3.72 -26.56
N LEU A 118 -3.54 -4.07 -26.68
CA LEU A 118 -4.69 -3.18 -26.54
C LEU A 118 -5.36 -3.43 -25.19
N ARG A 119 -5.41 -2.41 -24.31
CA ARG A 119 -6.28 -2.44 -23.13
C ARG A 119 -7.50 -1.54 -23.36
N ASP A 120 -8.68 -2.13 -23.30
CA ASP A 120 -9.96 -1.41 -23.24
C ASP A 120 -10.17 -0.86 -21.82
N LEU A 121 -10.19 0.46 -21.67
CA LEU A 121 -10.38 1.12 -20.37
C LEU A 121 -11.83 0.98 -19.87
N ASN A 122 -12.79 0.83 -20.78
CA ASN A 122 -14.22 0.68 -20.46
C ASN A 122 -14.55 -0.73 -19.95
N THR A 123 -13.89 -1.77 -20.46
CA THR A 123 -14.19 -3.18 -20.10
C THR A 123 -13.08 -3.90 -19.31
N GLY A 124 -11.89 -3.33 -19.23
CA GLY A 124 -10.71 -3.96 -18.62
C GLY A 124 -10.10 -5.11 -19.45
N GLN A 125 -10.63 -5.39 -20.65
CA GLN A 125 -10.09 -6.41 -21.54
C GLN A 125 -8.73 -6.00 -22.09
N VAL A 126 -7.76 -6.91 -22.00
CA VAL A 126 -6.44 -6.77 -22.62
C VAL A 126 -6.34 -7.78 -23.75
N SER A 127 -5.94 -7.35 -24.95
CA SER A 127 -5.84 -8.18 -26.15
C SER A 127 -4.47 -8.01 -26.80
N SER A 128 -3.81 -9.11 -27.17
CA SER A 128 -2.51 -9.08 -27.85
C SER A 128 -2.70 -9.35 -29.33
N LEU A 129 -2.21 -8.43 -30.16
CA LEU A 129 -2.22 -8.49 -31.61
C LEU A 129 -0.80 -8.78 -32.11
N ASP A 130 -0.65 -9.85 -32.90
CA ASP A 130 0.60 -10.12 -33.62
C ASP A 130 0.67 -9.26 -34.89
N LEU A 131 1.74 -8.47 -35.03
CA LEU A 131 1.92 -7.57 -36.17
C LEU A 131 2.36 -8.29 -37.46
N ALA A 132 2.81 -9.55 -37.37
CA ALA A 132 3.14 -10.36 -38.55
C ALA A 132 1.89 -10.98 -39.21
N THR A 133 0.91 -11.43 -38.41
CA THR A 133 -0.35 -12.01 -38.92
C THR A 133 -1.54 -11.04 -38.94
N LEU A 134 -1.44 -9.91 -38.23
CA LEU A 134 -2.53 -8.96 -37.97
C LEU A 134 -3.75 -9.59 -37.27
N GLN A 135 -3.51 -10.61 -36.44
CA GLN A 135 -4.54 -11.33 -35.69
C GLN A 135 -4.40 -11.16 -34.17
N ILE A 136 -5.53 -11.19 -33.47
CA ILE A 136 -5.55 -11.21 -32.00
C ILE A 136 -5.18 -12.63 -31.56
N ILE A 137 -3.99 -12.80 -30.99
CA ILE A 137 -3.42 -14.10 -30.61
C ILE A 137 -3.77 -14.51 -29.17
N ALA A 138 -4.05 -13.55 -28.29
CA ALA A 138 -4.52 -13.82 -26.93
C ALA A 138 -5.43 -12.70 -26.40
N THR A 139 -6.29 -13.03 -25.45
CA THR A 139 -7.05 -12.04 -24.65
C THR A 139 -7.07 -12.44 -23.18
N THR A 140 -7.04 -11.45 -22.29
CA THR A 140 -7.20 -11.61 -20.84
C THR A 140 -8.03 -10.44 -20.28
N ARG A 141 -8.26 -10.40 -18.96
CA ARG A 141 -8.89 -9.26 -18.30
C ARG A 141 -8.05 -8.73 -17.15
N THR A 142 -8.20 -7.43 -16.95
CA THR A 142 -7.69 -6.64 -15.83
C THR A 142 -8.86 -5.92 -15.17
N THR A 143 -8.64 -5.30 -14.01
CA THR A 143 -9.57 -4.33 -13.43
C THR A 143 -9.96 -3.28 -14.49
N ALA A 144 -11.24 -2.94 -14.61
CA ALA A 144 -11.71 -1.92 -15.56
C ALA A 144 -11.47 -0.50 -15.04
N GLY A 145 -11.45 0.50 -15.93
CA GLY A 145 -11.28 1.91 -15.59
C GLY A 145 -9.84 2.43 -15.69
N ILE A 146 -9.60 3.58 -15.06
CA ILE A 146 -8.29 4.22 -14.93
C ILE A 146 -7.62 3.81 -13.61
N GLY A 147 -6.29 3.80 -13.56
CA GLY A 147 -5.54 3.19 -12.45
C GLY A 147 -5.10 1.75 -12.72
N VAL A 148 -5.33 1.22 -13.92
CA VAL A 148 -4.56 0.06 -14.43
C VAL A 148 -4.02 0.39 -15.81
N ASN A 149 -2.72 0.18 -16.00
CA ASN A 149 -2.02 0.30 -17.27
C ASN A 149 -1.30 -1.00 -17.63
N VAL A 150 -1.16 -1.23 -18.94
CA VAL A 150 -0.26 -2.24 -19.48
C VAL A 150 1.03 -1.54 -19.92
N ALA A 151 2.17 -2.07 -19.54
CA ALA A 151 3.48 -1.69 -20.07
C ALA A 151 3.98 -2.79 -21.02
N LEU A 152 4.68 -2.42 -22.09
CA LEU A 152 5.26 -3.35 -23.07
C LEU A 152 6.65 -2.87 -23.49
N HIS A 153 7.64 -3.76 -23.46
CA HIS A 153 9.00 -3.53 -23.96
C HIS A 153 9.55 -4.83 -24.54
N GLU A 154 9.96 -4.78 -25.82
CA GLU A 154 10.43 -5.94 -26.59
C GLU A 154 9.48 -7.16 -26.49
N ASP A 155 9.92 -8.25 -25.86
CA ASP A 155 9.16 -9.49 -25.62
C ASP A 155 8.71 -9.61 -24.13
N SER A 156 8.57 -8.49 -23.39
CA SER A 156 8.05 -8.43 -22.01
C SER A 156 6.86 -7.48 -21.86
N ALA A 157 5.78 -7.93 -21.19
CA ALA A 157 4.67 -7.09 -20.78
C ALA A 157 4.47 -7.08 -19.26
N PHE A 158 3.89 -6.02 -18.72
CA PHE A 158 3.41 -5.94 -17.34
C PHE A 158 2.01 -5.37 -17.28
N VAL A 159 1.19 -5.86 -16.34
CA VAL A 159 0.01 -5.17 -15.83
C VAL A 159 0.43 -4.49 -14.53
N VAL A 160 0.23 -3.17 -14.48
CA VAL A 160 0.41 -2.34 -13.30
C VAL A 160 -0.99 -1.92 -12.84
N ASP A 161 -1.47 -2.52 -11.76
CA ASP A 161 -2.71 -2.12 -11.08
C ASP A 161 -2.35 -1.16 -9.94
N ALA A 162 -2.45 0.14 -10.22
CA ALA A 162 -2.16 1.20 -9.27
C ALA A 162 -3.07 1.16 -8.04
N VAL A 163 -4.33 0.75 -8.24
CA VAL A 163 -5.36 0.79 -7.21
C VAL A 163 -5.25 -0.38 -6.22
N GLN A 164 -4.68 -1.51 -6.67
CA GLN A 164 -4.33 -2.66 -5.80
C GLN A 164 -2.86 -2.68 -5.37
N GLY A 165 -1.99 -1.85 -5.96
CA GLY A 165 -0.54 -1.88 -5.73
C GLY A 165 0.18 -3.06 -6.41
N ILE A 166 -0.45 -3.72 -7.38
CA ILE A 166 0.05 -4.98 -7.98
C ILE A 166 0.81 -4.70 -9.28
N VAL A 167 2.05 -5.19 -9.37
CA VAL A 167 2.86 -5.18 -10.59
C VAL A 167 3.14 -6.62 -11.03
N ARG A 168 2.48 -7.06 -12.09
CA ARG A 168 2.48 -8.46 -12.56
C ARG A 168 2.97 -8.56 -14.00
N GLN A 169 4.08 -9.28 -14.21
CA GLN A 169 4.56 -9.58 -15.57
C GLN A 169 3.61 -10.54 -16.28
N LEU A 170 3.42 -10.33 -17.59
CA LEU A 170 2.75 -11.25 -18.50
C LEU A 170 3.71 -11.65 -19.64
N ASP A 171 3.53 -12.85 -20.16
CA ASP A 171 3.96 -13.19 -21.52
C ASP A 171 3.13 -12.31 -22.49
N PRO A 172 3.75 -11.48 -23.35
CA PRO A 172 3.01 -10.54 -24.20
C PRO A 172 2.26 -11.23 -25.34
N ARG A 173 2.56 -12.50 -25.66
CA ARG A 173 1.93 -13.29 -26.73
C ARG A 173 0.75 -14.11 -26.18
N ALA A 174 0.93 -14.75 -25.03
CA ALA A 174 -0.07 -15.60 -24.38
C ALA A 174 -0.97 -14.84 -23.39
N LEU A 175 -0.55 -13.66 -22.92
CA LEU A 175 -1.17 -12.88 -21.83
C LEU A 175 -1.36 -13.66 -20.50
N THR A 176 -0.54 -14.70 -20.31
CA THR A 176 -0.44 -15.49 -19.08
C THR A 176 0.58 -14.88 -18.12
N PRO A 177 0.36 -14.91 -16.79
CA PRO A 177 1.32 -14.43 -15.81
C PRO A 177 2.69 -15.13 -15.90
N VAL A 178 3.76 -14.36 -15.69
CA VAL A 178 5.13 -14.86 -15.57
C VAL A 178 5.62 -14.63 -14.14
N GLY A 179 5.79 -15.71 -13.40
CA GLY A 179 6.27 -15.69 -12.02
C GLY A 179 5.30 -15.10 -11.00
N GLU A 180 5.86 -14.73 -9.85
CA GLU A 180 5.15 -14.04 -8.77
C GLU A 180 5.04 -12.54 -9.07
N GLN A 181 3.89 -11.95 -8.73
CA GLN A 181 3.68 -10.51 -8.83
C GLN A 181 4.40 -9.77 -7.69
N ILE A 182 4.90 -8.57 -7.98
CA ILE A 182 5.42 -7.64 -6.96
C ILE A 182 4.22 -6.88 -6.39
N ASN A 183 4.15 -6.77 -5.06
CA ASN A 183 3.07 -6.09 -4.35
C ASN A 183 3.64 -4.87 -3.61
N TYR A 184 3.06 -3.72 -3.85
CA TYR A 184 3.28 -2.45 -3.17
C TYR A 184 2.03 -2.07 -2.36
N PRO A 185 2.07 -1.06 -1.48
CA PRO A 185 0.86 -0.44 -0.96
C PRO A 185 -0.04 0.09 -2.10
N PRO A 186 -1.37 0.15 -1.92
CA PRO A 186 -2.27 0.80 -2.87
C PRO A 186 -1.88 2.25 -3.19
N GLY A 187 -2.13 2.65 -4.44
CA GLY A 187 -1.94 4.01 -4.93
C GLY A 187 -0.58 4.33 -5.55
N ILE A 188 0.17 3.32 -6.02
CA ILE A 188 1.39 3.52 -6.82
C ILE A 188 1.13 4.31 -8.11
N THR A 189 2.14 4.97 -8.68
CA THR A 189 2.03 5.73 -9.92
C THR A 189 3.14 5.39 -10.93
N GLY A 190 2.92 5.68 -12.21
CA GLY A 190 3.84 5.35 -13.29
C GLY A 190 3.52 4.02 -13.97
N GLY A 191 4.51 3.13 -14.09
CA GLY A 191 4.36 1.86 -14.81
C GLY A 191 4.68 1.98 -16.30
N ALA A 192 5.74 2.70 -16.64
CA ALA A 192 6.31 2.74 -18.00
C ALA A 192 7.77 2.26 -17.98
N PHE A 193 8.28 1.87 -19.15
CA PHE A 193 9.66 1.41 -19.34
C PHE A 193 10.61 2.54 -19.73
N ASP A 194 11.79 2.58 -19.10
CA ASP A 194 12.89 3.45 -19.54
C ASP A 194 13.59 2.91 -20.80
N GLY A 195 14.51 3.71 -21.37
CA GLY A 195 15.32 3.31 -22.53
C GLY A 195 16.34 2.18 -22.28
N LYS A 196 16.28 1.50 -21.12
CA LYS A 196 17.07 0.32 -20.74
C LYS A 196 16.20 -0.90 -20.43
N GLY A 197 14.89 -0.85 -20.66
CA GLY A 197 13.98 -1.96 -20.37
C GLY A 197 13.69 -2.16 -18.87
N ARG A 198 13.93 -1.15 -18.02
CA ARG A 198 13.50 -1.16 -16.62
C ARG A 198 12.13 -0.50 -16.49
N LEU A 199 11.17 -1.20 -15.88
CA LEU A 199 9.86 -0.67 -15.53
C LEU A 199 9.99 0.17 -14.26
N TRP A 200 9.54 1.43 -14.30
CA TRP A 200 9.61 2.34 -13.14
C TRP A 200 8.25 2.60 -12.50
N ILE A 201 8.22 2.59 -11.16
CA ILE A 201 7.03 2.72 -10.31
C ILE A 201 7.36 3.69 -9.16
N ALA A 202 6.53 4.69 -8.91
CA ALA A 202 6.58 5.48 -7.68
C ALA A 202 5.56 4.97 -6.65
N VAL A 203 5.89 5.09 -5.37
CA VAL A 203 5.07 4.63 -4.23
C VAL A 203 4.80 5.84 -3.31
N PRO A 204 3.75 6.63 -3.59
CA PRO A 204 3.43 7.86 -2.84
C PRO A 204 3.37 7.66 -1.32
N SER A 205 2.78 6.56 -0.87
CA SER A 205 2.63 6.19 0.54
C SER A 205 3.96 5.91 1.28
N GLU A 206 5.06 5.67 0.56
CA GLU A 206 6.40 5.48 1.11
C GLU A 206 7.36 6.63 0.80
N GLY A 207 7.03 7.51 -0.16
CA GLY A 207 7.93 8.54 -0.67
C GLY A 207 9.03 7.98 -1.59
N THR A 208 8.88 6.74 -2.09
CA THR A 208 9.92 5.99 -2.82
C THR A 208 9.64 5.88 -4.33
N VAL A 209 10.69 5.56 -5.09
CA VAL A 209 10.60 5.10 -6.48
C VAL A 209 11.40 3.82 -6.67
N SER A 210 10.84 2.87 -7.43
CA SER A 210 11.39 1.54 -7.66
C SER A 210 11.60 1.25 -9.14
N ALA A 211 12.68 0.53 -9.46
CA ALA A 211 12.96 -0.01 -10.78
C ALA A 211 12.82 -1.54 -10.78
N ILE A 212 12.13 -2.08 -11.78
CA ILE A 212 11.81 -3.50 -11.92
C ILE A 212 12.35 -4.01 -13.26
N THR A 213 13.05 -5.15 -13.23
CA THR A 213 13.41 -5.91 -14.44
C THR A 213 12.48 -7.10 -14.62
N ALA A 214 12.15 -7.41 -15.87
CA ALA A 214 11.45 -8.64 -16.25
C ALA A 214 12.23 -9.90 -15.82
N ALA A 215 11.51 -10.99 -15.59
CA ALA A 215 12.04 -12.35 -15.66
C ALA A 215 12.25 -12.76 -17.12
N ASP A 216 13.24 -13.61 -17.37
CA ASP A 216 13.48 -14.23 -18.67
C ASP A 216 12.27 -15.11 -19.06
N VAL A 217 11.53 -14.69 -20.10
CA VAL A 217 10.49 -15.51 -20.73
C VAL A 217 11.18 -16.53 -21.65
N GLY A 218 11.85 -17.50 -21.02
CA GLY A 218 12.64 -18.53 -21.72
C GLY A 218 11.80 -19.30 -22.72
N ALA A 219 12.22 -19.32 -23.99
CA ALA A 219 11.53 -20.05 -25.05
C ALA A 219 11.34 -21.53 -24.65
N ALA A 220 10.10 -22.02 -24.72
CA ALA A 220 9.70 -23.33 -24.22
C ALA A 220 10.39 -24.49 -24.99
N GLY A 221 11.58 -24.89 -24.55
CA GLY A 221 12.39 -25.83 -25.33
C GLY A 221 13.80 -26.15 -24.82
N SER A 222 14.08 -26.12 -23.53
CA SER A 222 15.29 -26.77 -23.00
C SER A 222 15.10 -27.26 -21.56
N ALA A 223 15.13 -28.58 -21.38
CA ALA A 223 15.02 -29.24 -20.08
C ALA A 223 16.28 -30.06 -19.84
N ASP A 224 17.33 -29.44 -19.29
CA ASP A 224 18.53 -30.12 -18.84
C ASP A 224 19.28 -29.33 -17.75
N GLY A 225 19.86 -30.05 -16.77
CA GLY A 225 21.15 -29.63 -16.19
C GLY A 225 21.24 -28.55 -15.09
N GLY A 226 20.35 -28.52 -14.09
CA GLY A 226 20.66 -28.12 -12.70
C GLY A 226 21.39 -26.78 -12.42
N GLY A 227 20.63 -25.75 -12.04
CA GLY A 227 21.13 -24.52 -11.39
C GLY A 227 20.23 -24.08 -10.22
N THR A 228 20.78 -23.38 -9.22
CA THR A 228 20.04 -22.99 -8.00
C THR A 228 19.04 -21.87 -8.27
N GLY A 229 17.75 -22.17 -8.11
CA GLY A 229 16.59 -21.33 -8.48
C GLY A 229 16.72 -19.83 -8.18
N GLY A 230 16.73 -19.02 -9.26
CA GLY A 230 16.89 -17.57 -9.18
C GLY A 230 16.44 -16.78 -10.41
N GLY A 231 15.47 -17.27 -11.19
CA GLY A 231 15.13 -16.69 -12.50
C GLY A 231 13.72 -16.95 -13.02
N VAL A 232 12.67 -16.92 -12.17
CA VAL A 232 11.28 -17.22 -12.59
C VAL A 232 10.27 -16.09 -12.31
N SER A 233 10.66 -15.04 -11.57
CA SER A 233 9.80 -13.90 -11.21
C SER A 233 10.48 -12.57 -11.52
N PRO A 234 9.73 -11.51 -11.89
CA PRO A 234 10.27 -10.16 -12.05
C PRO A 234 10.94 -9.68 -10.76
N LYS A 235 11.94 -8.81 -10.89
CA LYS A 235 12.81 -8.40 -9.77
C LYS A 235 12.81 -6.88 -9.61
N GLN A 236 12.48 -6.42 -8.42
CA GLN A 236 12.80 -5.06 -7.99
C GLN A 236 14.33 -4.97 -7.80
N ILE A 237 15.01 -4.20 -8.64
CA ILE A 237 16.47 -4.07 -8.64
C ILE A 237 16.97 -2.79 -7.97
N ARG A 238 16.09 -1.80 -7.78
CA ARG A 238 16.38 -0.53 -7.12
C ARG A 238 15.12 -0.04 -6.40
N SER A 239 15.28 0.53 -5.21
CA SER A 239 14.26 1.32 -4.51
C SER A 239 14.97 2.49 -3.81
N GLU A 240 14.47 3.70 -4.01
CA GLU A 240 15.12 4.95 -3.60
C GLU A 240 14.10 5.90 -2.98
N ALA A 241 14.46 6.55 -1.86
CA ALA A 241 13.65 7.62 -1.29
C ALA A 241 13.84 8.91 -2.11
N VAL A 242 12.73 9.52 -2.52
CA VAL A 242 12.70 10.68 -3.43
C VAL A 242 11.83 11.84 -2.95
N ALA A 243 10.96 11.58 -1.96
CA ALA A 243 10.15 12.54 -1.21
C ALA A 243 9.90 12.01 0.21
N ASP A 244 9.20 12.78 1.05
CA ASP A 244 8.64 12.26 2.30
C ASP A 244 7.41 11.35 2.01
N PRO A 245 7.07 10.39 2.89
CA PRO A 245 5.87 9.57 2.76
C PRO A 245 4.57 10.39 2.63
N SER A 246 3.61 9.84 1.88
CA SER A 246 2.31 10.45 1.55
C SER A 246 2.36 11.71 0.65
N HIS A 247 3.49 12.04 0.03
CA HIS A 247 3.55 13.08 -1.00
C HIS A 247 2.95 12.61 -2.34
N ASP A 248 2.31 13.51 -3.09
CA ASP A 248 1.71 13.24 -4.41
C ASP A 248 2.81 13.11 -5.46
N LEU A 249 3.13 11.87 -5.87
CA LEU A 249 4.22 11.58 -6.82
C LEU A 249 3.68 11.26 -8.22
N THR A 250 4.27 11.89 -9.23
CA THR A 250 4.15 11.50 -10.64
C THR A 250 5.53 11.29 -11.27
N ILE A 251 5.64 10.49 -12.33
CA ILE A 251 6.93 10.16 -12.95
C ILE A 251 6.93 10.32 -14.47
N SER A 252 8.12 10.55 -15.02
CA SER A 252 8.44 10.43 -16.44
C SER A 252 9.59 9.45 -16.60
N THR A 253 9.46 8.48 -17.51
CA THR A 253 10.59 7.62 -17.89
C THR A 253 11.60 8.38 -18.73
N LEU A 254 12.88 8.04 -18.58
CA LEU A 254 13.99 8.65 -19.31
C LEU A 254 14.64 7.61 -20.25
N ASP A 255 15.57 8.04 -21.10
CA ASP A 255 16.35 7.10 -21.93
C ASP A 255 17.32 6.21 -21.10
N ASP A 256 17.57 6.60 -19.86
CA ASP A 256 18.22 5.80 -18.83
C ASP A 256 17.72 6.32 -17.47
N GLY A 257 16.72 5.65 -16.88
CA GLY A 257 16.20 5.96 -15.54
C GLY A 257 14.85 6.70 -15.54
N VAL A 258 14.63 7.52 -14.52
CA VAL A 258 13.33 8.16 -14.21
C VAL A 258 13.51 9.59 -13.68
N ALA A 259 12.52 10.45 -13.97
CA ALA A 259 12.31 11.71 -13.28
C ALA A 259 11.03 11.60 -12.43
N VAL A 260 11.13 11.87 -11.13
CA VAL A 260 10.00 11.87 -10.18
C VAL A 260 9.68 13.31 -9.80
N LEU A 261 8.45 13.74 -9.99
CA LEU A 261 7.94 15.01 -9.48
C LEU A 261 7.11 14.76 -8.22
N ASP A 262 7.61 15.24 -7.09
CA ASP A 262 6.81 15.52 -5.90
C ASP A 262 5.96 16.77 -6.18
N ARG A 263 4.65 16.58 -6.29
CA ARG A 263 3.64 17.61 -6.57
C ARG A 263 3.16 18.32 -5.30
N THR A 264 3.34 17.70 -4.13
CA THR A 264 3.10 18.32 -2.81
C THR A 264 4.09 19.45 -2.56
N THR A 265 5.37 19.26 -2.92
CA THR A 265 6.41 20.28 -2.74
C THR A 265 6.84 20.99 -4.03
N GLY A 266 6.56 20.44 -5.21
CA GLY A 266 7.11 20.95 -6.47
C GLY A 266 8.61 20.65 -6.64
N THR A 267 9.09 19.53 -6.09
CA THR A 267 10.49 19.09 -6.20
C THR A 267 10.60 18.00 -7.26
N LEU A 268 11.45 18.21 -8.26
CA LEU A 268 11.74 17.22 -9.29
C LEU A 268 13.05 16.51 -8.95
N THR A 269 13.00 15.20 -8.72
CA THR A 269 14.14 14.35 -8.42
C THR A 269 14.45 13.46 -9.63
N THR A 270 15.63 13.60 -10.21
CA THR A 270 16.07 12.77 -11.35
C THR A 270 17.03 11.67 -10.91
N LEU A 271 16.85 10.47 -11.46
CA LEU A 271 17.67 9.29 -11.23
C LEU A 271 18.04 8.69 -12.59
N ARG A 272 19.33 8.62 -12.93
CA ARG A 272 19.82 8.00 -14.17
C ARG A 272 20.89 6.96 -13.84
N GLY A 273 20.99 5.87 -14.61
CA GLY A 273 21.94 4.79 -14.36
C GLY A 273 21.95 4.32 -12.90
N ASP A 274 23.14 4.34 -12.29
CA ASP A 274 23.39 4.13 -10.86
C ASP A 274 23.75 5.45 -10.12
N GLU A 275 23.46 6.61 -10.74
CA GLU A 275 23.72 7.92 -10.14
C GLU A 275 22.81 8.18 -8.92
N LYS A 276 23.29 9.00 -7.99
CA LYS A 276 22.49 9.43 -6.83
C LYS A 276 21.30 10.29 -7.28
N PRO A 277 20.17 10.24 -6.56
CA PRO A 277 19.04 11.13 -6.83
C PRO A 277 19.46 12.61 -6.82
N LEU A 278 19.07 13.35 -7.87
CA LEU A 278 19.32 14.79 -8.02
C LEU A 278 18.00 15.56 -7.85
N PRO A 279 17.64 15.98 -6.62
CA PRO A 279 16.45 16.79 -6.35
C PRO A 279 16.68 18.27 -6.68
N VAL A 280 15.74 18.87 -7.41
CA VAL A 280 15.69 20.31 -7.67
C VAL A 280 14.29 20.87 -7.39
N LYS A 281 14.23 21.90 -6.56
CA LYS A 281 12.99 22.63 -6.23
C LYS A 281 12.61 23.51 -7.42
N LEU A 282 11.46 23.25 -8.05
CA LEU A 282 11.00 24.01 -9.21
C LEU A 282 10.09 25.18 -8.79
N PRO A 283 10.17 26.35 -9.47
CA PRO A 283 9.29 27.50 -9.26
C PRO A 283 7.90 27.27 -9.90
N LEU A 284 7.19 26.23 -9.46
CA LEU A 284 5.84 25.92 -9.92
C LEU A 284 4.82 26.82 -9.22
N THR A 285 3.84 27.33 -9.97
CA THR A 285 2.72 28.14 -9.46
C THR A 285 1.50 27.30 -9.03
N GLY A 286 1.48 26.02 -9.41
CA GLY A 286 0.42 25.06 -9.13
C GLY A 286 0.93 23.63 -9.33
N PRO A 287 0.04 22.61 -9.28
CA PRO A 287 0.43 21.21 -9.39
C PRO A 287 1.01 20.91 -10.78
N GLY A 288 2.30 20.57 -10.83
CA GLY A 288 2.96 20.17 -12.07
C GLY A 288 2.51 18.81 -12.59
N SER A 289 2.73 18.60 -13.89
CA SER A 289 2.49 17.34 -14.60
C SER A 289 3.68 17.01 -15.51
N LEU A 290 3.89 15.71 -15.75
CA LEU A 290 4.98 15.14 -16.55
C LEU A 290 4.40 14.33 -17.73
N PRO A 291 5.11 14.25 -18.88
CA PRO A 291 4.79 13.27 -19.93
C PRO A 291 5.20 11.85 -19.48
N GLU A 292 4.58 10.80 -20.02
CA GLU A 292 4.90 9.40 -19.69
C GLU A 292 6.37 9.04 -19.92
N ARG A 293 6.95 9.59 -21.00
CA ARG A 293 8.37 9.52 -21.33
C ARG A 293 8.92 10.88 -21.74
N THR A 294 10.15 11.17 -21.29
CA THR A 294 10.96 12.32 -21.68
C THR A 294 12.23 11.81 -22.37
N THR A 295 12.48 12.26 -23.60
CA THR A 295 13.75 11.94 -24.29
C THR A 295 14.78 13.06 -24.08
N GLY A 296 16.06 12.69 -24.03
CA GLY A 296 17.17 13.62 -23.87
C GLY A 296 17.48 14.04 -22.42
N PRO A 297 18.26 15.13 -22.23
CA PRO A 297 18.73 15.57 -20.91
C PRO A 297 17.72 16.47 -20.16
N GLN A 298 16.83 17.15 -20.88
CA GLN A 298 15.93 18.18 -20.37
C GLN A 298 14.55 17.61 -20.01
N VAL A 299 14.11 17.83 -18.77
CA VAL A 299 12.84 17.33 -18.24
C VAL A 299 11.84 18.50 -18.10
N PRO A 300 10.80 18.58 -18.95
CA PRO A 300 9.76 19.60 -18.85
C PRO A 300 8.68 19.21 -17.82
N VAL A 301 8.42 20.11 -16.86
CA VAL A 301 7.28 20.02 -15.94
C VAL A 301 6.26 21.08 -16.33
N THR A 302 5.02 20.68 -16.59
CA THR A 302 3.95 21.56 -17.06
C THR A 302 2.92 21.79 -15.96
N VAL A 303 2.75 23.04 -15.50
CA VAL A 303 1.60 23.44 -14.68
C VAL A 303 0.45 23.72 -15.64
N LEU A 304 -0.56 22.86 -15.64
CA LEU A 304 -1.60 22.85 -16.68
C LEU A 304 -2.49 24.09 -16.59
N ASP A 305 -3.00 24.42 -15.40
CA ASP A 305 -3.94 25.54 -15.17
C ASP A 305 -3.34 26.90 -15.58
N ASP A 306 -2.08 27.14 -15.21
CA ASP A 306 -1.32 28.33 -15.57
C ASP A 306 -0.64 28.23 -16.95
N ARG A 307 -0.75 27.09 -17.63
CA ARG A 307 -0.17 26.82 -18.96
C ARG A 307 1.33 27.13 -19.01
N ASN A 308 2.05 26.80 -17.93
CA ASN A 308 3.44 27.20 -17.69
C ASN A 308 4.36 25.99 -17.62
N VAL A 309 5.36 25.94 -18.50
CA VAL A 309 6.40 24.90 -18.52
C VAL A 309 7.65 25.41 -17.80
N VAL A 310 8.17 24.62 -16.87
CA VAL A 310 9.49 24.79 -16.26
C VAL A 310 10.35 23.60 -16.66
N VAL A 311 11.52 23.85 -17.22
CA VAL A 311 12.45 22.80 -17.64
C VAL A 311 13.55 22.62 -16.60
N SER A 312 13.88 21.36 -16.29
CA SER A 312 15.04 20.97 -15.49
C SER A 312 16.09 20.30 -16.36
N GLU A 313 17.37 20.61 -16.15
CA GLU A 313 18.49 19.87 -16.74
C GLU A 313 19.51 19.53 -15.65
N LYS A 314 19.91 18.25 -15.54
CA LYS A 314 20.99 17.76 -14.64
C LYS A 314 20.88 18.27 -13.19
N GLY A 315 19.66 18.34 -12.65
CA GLY A 315 19.40 18.84 -11.29
C GLY A 315 19.45 20.37 -11.14
N THR A 316 19.35 21.12 -12.23
CA THR A 316 19.30 22.59 -12.24
C THR A 316 18.06 23.10 -12.96
N ILE A 317 17.56 24.28 -12.56
CA ILE A 317 16.43 24.94 -13.24
C ILE A 317 16.96 25.58 -14.52
N GLY A 318 16.41 25.17 -15.67
CA GLY A 318 16.66 25.77 -16.97
C GLY A 318 15.65 26.87 -17.30
N GLN A 319 15.17 26.89 -18.54
CA GLN A 319 14.17 27.82 -19.04
C GLN A 319 12.77 27.60 -18.43
N GLN A 320 12.02 28.70 -18.32
CA GLN A 320 10.59 28.71 -18.01
C GLN A 320 9.85 29.51 -19.08
N PHE A 321 8.73 28.97 -19.59
CA PHE A 321 7.95 29.59 -20.66
C PHE A 321 6.46 29.28 -20.54
N LYS A 322 5.61 30.15 -21.12
CA LYS A 322 4.14 30.00 -21.08
C LYS A 322 3.60 29.57 -22.44
N VAL A 323 2.77 28.54 -22.46
CA VAL A 323 2.16 27.97 -23.66
C VAL A 323 1.00 28.85 -24.13
N PRO A 324 1.06 29.43 -25.35
CA PRO A 324 -0.03 30.26 -25.86
C PRO A 324 -1.31 29.46 -26.08
N GLY A 325 -2.44 30.15 -26.17
CA GLY A 325 -3.76 29.55 -26.35
C GLY A 325 -4.72 29.96 -25.24
N ALA A 326 -5.92 29.41 -25.31
CA ALA A 326 -7.01 29.67 -24.36
C ALA A 326 -7.79 28.40 -23.99
N GLY A 327 -7.40 27.22 -24.50
CA GLY A 327 -7.96 25.95 -24.05
C GLY A 327 -7.66 25.68 -22.58
N THR A 328 -8.64 25.16 -21.86
CA THR A 328 -8.52 24.68 -20.49
C THR A 328 -7.87 23.30 -20.42
N GLN A 329 -7.94 22.51 -21.49
CA GLN A 329 -7.27 21.21 -21.61
C GLN A 329 -5.91 21.38 -22.30
N LEU A 330 -4.84 21.09 -21.56
CA LEU A 330 -3.46 21.20 -22.00
C LEU A 330 -2.71 19.90 -21.68
N SER A 331 -2.00 19.32 -22.66
CA SER A 331 -1.14 18.16 -22.43
C SER A 331 0.14 18.55 -21.67
N PRO A 332 0.77 17.62 -20.93
CA PRO A 332 2.16 17.78 -20.54
C PRO A 332 3.03 18.02 -21.78
N ALA A 333 4.03 18.90 -21.66
CA ALA A 333 4.98 19.14 -22.74
C ALA A 333 5.91 17.93 -22.91
N VAL A 334 6.02 17.41 -24.13
CA VAL A 334 6.91 16.30 -24.50
C VAL A 334 8.25 16.87 -24.99
N SER A 335 9.37 16.37 -24.46
CA SER A 335 10.71 16.69 -24.98
C SER A 335 11.12 15.69 -26.06
N TRP A 336 11.43 16.20 -27.26
CA TRP A 336 11.89 15.40 -28.39
C TRP A 336 12.69 16.25 -29.40
N ALA A 337 13.77 15.67 -29.94
CA ALA A 337 14.62 16.26 -30.99
C ALA A 337 15.10 17.72 -30.73
N GLY A 338 15.40 18.09 -29.48
CA GLY A 338 15.81 19.47 -29.14
C GLY A 338 14.65 20.48 -29.14
N ARG A 339 13.40 20.00 -29.01
CA ARG A 339 12.20 20.83 -28.90
C ARG A 339 11.23 20.32 -27.84
N PHE A 340 10.35 21.22 -27.40
CA PHE A 340 9.19 20.89 -26.58
C PHE A 340 7.92 20.98 -27.40
N TYR A 341 7.04 19.99 -27.25
CA TYR A 341 5.75 19.92 -27.93
C TYR A 341 4.62 19.83 -26.88
N CYS A 342 3.68 20.76 -26.91
CA CYS A 342 2.59 20.83 -25.93
C CYS A 342 1.26 21.12 -26.64
N ALA A 343 0.23 20.30 -26.35
CA ALA A 343 -1.04 20.32 -27.06
C ALA A 343 -2.13 21.06 -26.27
N ASP A 344 -2.82 21.98 -26.94
CA ASP A 344 -4.08 22.61 -26.51
C ASP A 344 -5.23 21.79 -27.12
N GLU A 345 -5.82 20.91 -26.30
CA GLU A 345 -6.73 19.86 -26.77
C GLU A 345 -8.12 20.41 -27.16
N ASP A 346 -8.57 21.48 -26.49
CA ASP A 346 -9.82 22.18 -26.81
C ASP A 346 -9.78 22.86 -28.18
N THR A 347 -8.59 23.29 -28.65
CA THR A 347 -8.41 23.92 -29.96
C THR A 347 -7.78 23.00 -31.01
N GLY A 348 -7.34 21.80 -30.64
CA GLY A 348 -6.63 20.89 -31.53
C GLY A 348 -5.28 21.45 -32.03
N THR A 349 -4.60 22.28 -31.23
CA THR A 349 -3.37 22.99 -31.64
C THR A 349 -2.17 22.50 -30.83
N VAL A 350 -1.11 22.05 -31.50
CA VAL A 350 0.17 21.72 -30.84
C VAL A 350 1.18 22.85 -31.04
N TYR A 351 1.75 23.31 -29.94
CA TYR A 351 2.76 24.37 -29.91
C TYR A 351 4.15 23.75 -29.80
N SER A 352 5.06 24.14 -30.70
CA SER A 352 6.45 23.67 -30.72
C SER A 352 7.40 24.80 -30.29
N PHE A 353 8.28 24.51 -29.34
CA PHE A 353 9.25 25.45 -28.75
C PHE A 353 10.68 24.91 -28.92
N ASP A 354 11.66 25.80 -29.04
CA ASP A 354 13.09 25.44 -29.05
C ASP A 354 13.64 25.12 -27.64
N GLU A 355 14.90 24.69 -27.57
CA GLU A 355 15.64 24.46 -26.32
C GLU A 355 15.70 25.68 -25.38
N ALA A 356 15.39 26.89 -25.86
CA ALA A 356 15.31 28.11 -25.03
C ALA A 356 13.88 28.42 -24.56
N GLY A 357 12.89 27.59 -24.91
CA GLY A 357 11.48 27.79 -24.56
C GLY A 357 10.76 28.84 -25.42
N LYS A 358 11.37 29.27 -26.53
CA LYS A 358 10.76 30.23 -27.45
C LYS A 358 9.90 29.47 -28.47
N LEU A 359 8.68 29.99 -28.71
CA LEU A 359 7.77 29.42 -29.70
C LEU A 359 8.38 29.48 -31.11
N ILE A 360 8.44 28.34 -31.78
CA ILE A 360 8.86 28.18 -33.17
C ILE A 360 7.66 28.03 -34.10
N GLU A 361 6.71 27.16 -33.75
CA GLU A 361 5.66 26.72 -34.68
C GLU A 361 4.33 26.41 -33.97
N LYS A 362 3.22 26.50 -34.73
CA LYS A 362 1.89 26.05 -34.32
C LYS A 362 1.35 25.06 -35.33
N ILE A 363 0.96 23.88 -34.86
CA ILE A 363 0.52 22.75 -35.68
C ILE A 363 -0.98 22.55 -35.45
N GLU A 364 -1.81 22.96 -36.41
CA GLU A 364 -3.26 22.76 -36.36
C GLU A 364 -3.62 21.32 -36.78
N ILE A 365 -4.31 20.59 -35.90
CA ILE A 365 -4.88 19.26 -36.19
C ILE A 365 -6.38 19.45 -36.46
N LYS A 366 -6.68 19.80 -37.72
CA LYS A 366 -8.02 20.19 -38.15
C LYS A 366 -9.02 19.06 -37.90
N GLY A 367 -10.12 19.39 -37.24
CA GLY A 367 -11.16 18.42 -36.89
C GLY A 367 -10.83 17.54 -35.68
N ALA A 368 -9.74 17.79 -34.93
CA ALA A 368 -9.61 17.30 -33.57
C ALA A 368 -10.55 18.08 -32.64
N ASN A 369 -11.21 17.38 -31.71
CA ASN A 369 -12.15 17.96 -30.74
C ASN A 369 -12.19 17.14 -29.45
N GLY A 370 -11.02 16.96 -28.84
CA GLY A 370 -10.79 16.10 -27.68
C GLY A 370 -9.29 15.75 -27.56
N PRO A 371 -8.93 14.76 -26.73
CA PRO A 371 -7.55 14.54 -26.32
C PRO A 371 -6.63 14.16 -27.50
N LEU A 372 -5.38 14.57 -27.40
CA LEU A 372 -4.32 14.35 -28.39
C LEU A 372 -3.23 13.45 -27.80
N GLU A 373 -3.07 12.26 -28.38
CA GLU A 373 -2.03 11.31 -28.00
C GLU A 373 -0.73 11.71 -28.70
N LEU A 374 0.33 12.02 -27.95
CA LEU A 374 1.67 12.36 -28.47
C LEU A 374 2.62 11.19 -28.16
N GLU A 375 3.09 10.49 -29.18
CA GLU A 375 4.00 9.34 -29.06
C GLU A 375 5.33 9.62 -29.79
N VAL A 376 6.45 9.48 -29.08
CA VAL A 376 7.79 9.44 -29.68
C VAL A 376 8.16 7.99 -29.99
N ARG A 377 8.30 7.65 -31.27
CA ARG A 377 8.61 6.30 -31.74
C ARG A 377 9.50 6.34 -32.98
N GLU A 378 10.51 5.46 -33.05
CA GLU A 378 11.35 5.25 -34.25
C GLU A 378 11.85 6.56 -34.91
N ASN A 379 12.45 7.44 -34.11
CA ASN A 379 12.97 8.77 -34.50
C ASN A 379 11.92 9.74 -35.11
N HIS A 380 10.65 9.56 -34.78
CA HIS A 380 9.54 10.44 -35.19
C HIS A 380 8.64 10.77 -34.00
N LEU A 381 7.93 11.90 -34.07
CA LEU A 381 6.83 12.24 -33.15
C LEU A 381 5.50 12.10 -33.89
N PHE A 382 4.69 11.14 -33.46
CA PHE A 382 3.33 10.91 -33.92
C PHE A 382 2.35 11.67 -33.03
N ILE A 383 1.36 12.33 -33.63
CA ILE A 383 0.31 13.05 -32.90
C ILE A 383 -1.05 12.60 -33.42
N ASN A 384 -1.79 11.87 -32.59
CA ASN A 384 -3.05 11.24 -32.95
C ASN A 384 -4.26 11.97 -32.31
N ALA A 385 -5.30 12.22 -33.11
CA ALA A 385 -6.62 12.61 -32.61
C ALA A 385 -7.56 11.39 -32.67
N PRO A 386 -7.80 10.65 -31.58
CA PRO A 386 -8.43 9.32 -31.66
C PRO A 386 -9.93 9.37 -32.00
N ASN A 387 -10.56 10.53 -31.79
CA ASN A 387 -11.92 10.86 -32.21
C ASN A 387 -12.03 11.25 -33.69
N SER A 388 -10.93 11.59 -34.36
CA SER A 388 -10.92 12.20 -35.70
C SER A 388 -10.21 11.35 -36.75
N ALA A 389 -10.38 11.77 -38.01
CA ALA A 389 -9.64 11.25 -39.16
C ALA A 389 -8.16 11.66 -39.10
N THR A 390 -7.88 12.85 -38.57
CA THR A 390 -6.57 13.49 -38.68
C THR A 390 -5.55 12.97 -37.67
N ALA A 391 -4.31 12.89 -38.12
CA ALA A 391 -3.12 12.76 -37.30
C ALA A 391 -1.97 13.59 -37.92
N ARG A 392 -0.85 13.69 -37.22
CA ARG A 392 0.40 14.27 -37.71
C ARG A 392 1.54 13.29 -37.48
N VAL A 393 2.55 13.34 -38.36
CA VAL A 393 3.89 12.86 -38.03
C VAL A 393 4.87 14.01 -38.20
N ILE A 394 5.87 14.05 -37.35
CA ILE A 394 6.99 14.99 -37.42
C ILE A 394 8.27 14.17 -37.53
N ASP A 395 9.12 14.47 -38.51
CA ASP A 395 10.48 13.88 -38.64
C ASP A 395 11.53 14.67 -37.83
N ASP A 396 12.73 14.12 -37.65
CA ASP A 396 13.79 14.70 -36.79
C ASP A 396 14.33 16.05 -37.27
N GLN A 397 14.04 16.43 -38.51
CA GLN A 397 14.28 17.77 -39.07
C GLN A 397 13.10 18.73 -38.85
N HIS A 398 12.08 18.26 -38.12
CA HIS A 398 10.82 18.89 -37.75
C HIS A 398 9.83 19.13 -38.89
N HIS A 399 9.90 18.42 -40.02
CA HIS A 399 8.87 18.57 -41.06
C HIS A 399 7.57 17.89 -40.62
N VAL A 400 6.49 18.67 -40.60
CA VAL A 400 5.16 18.20 -40.23
C VAL A 400 4.41 17.62 -41.44
N ARG A 401 3.95 16.38 -41.32
CA ARG A 401 3.17 15.66 -42.35
C ARG A 401 1.73 15.47 -41.87
N GLU A 402 0.76 15.84 -42.69
CA GLU A 402 -0.67 15.60 -42.44
C GLU A 402 -1.06 14.18 -42.85
N VAL A 403 -1.69 13.45 -41.93
CA VAL A 403 -2.18 12.07 -42.14
C VAL A 403 -3.70 12.06 -42.03
N ASP A 404 -4.37 11.46 -43.01
CA ASP A 404 -5.77 11.05 -42.90
C ASP A 404 -5.79 9.53 -42.64
N LYS A 405 -6.16 9.14 -41.41
CA LYS A 405 -6.29 7.74 -40.98
C LYS A 405 -7.41 6.99 -41.72
N TYR A 406 -8.36 7.70 -42.32
CA TYR A 406 -9.51 7.12 -43.00
C TYR A 406 -9.39 7.14 -44.53
N ALA A 407 -8.36 7.79 -45.10
CA ALA A 407 -8.14 7.78 -46.53
C ALA A 407 -7.90 6.36 -47.05
N ASP A 408 -8.65 5.97 -48.08
CA ASP A 408 -8.49 4.68 -48.75
C ASP A 408 -7.38 4.72 -49.83
N ASN A 409 -6.64 5.84 -49.90
CA ASN A 409 -5.59 6.14 -50.88
C ASN A 409 -4.27 5.41 -50.57
N ILE A 410 -4.28 4.08 -50.70
CA ILE A 410 -3.08 3.32 -51.06
C ILE A 410 -2.47 3.93 -52.34
N LEU A 411 -1.15 3.83 -52.50
CA LEU A 411 -0.32 4.58 -53.48
C LEU A 411 -0.84 4.66 -54.94
N GLY A 412 -1.69 5.66 -55.24
CA GLY A 412 -1.80 6.31 -56.56
C GLY A 412 -3.20 6.43 -57.17
N GLY A 413 -3.58 7.66 -57.58
CA GLY A 413 -4.73 7.93 -58.47
C GLY A 413 -5.47 9.25 -58.17
N ASP A 414 -5.56 10.15 -59.17
CA ASP A 414 -6.34 11.40 -59.10
C ASP A 414 -7.74 11.26 -59.74
N PRO A 415 -8.79 11.97 -59.26
CA PRO A 415 -10.14 11.95 -59.82
C PRO A 415 -10.42 13.05 -60.88
N PRO A 416 -11.32 12.82 -61.87
CA PRO A 416 -11.68 13.78 -62.92
C PRO A 416 -12.87 14.73 -62.58
N PRO A 417 -13.06 15.84 -63.32
CA PRO A 417 -14.08 16.88 -63.02
C PRO A 417 -15.38 16.82 -63.86
N ASP A 418 -16.44 17.50 -63.38
CA ASP A 418 -17.80 17.57 -63.97
C ASP A 418 -18.03 18.71 -65.01
N PRO A 419 -19.03 18.57 -65.93
CA PRO A 419 -19.36 19.54 -66.99
C PRO A 419 -20.47 20.58 -66.65
N PRO A 420 -20.56 21.72 -67.38
CA PRO A 420 -21.46 22.86 -67.08
C PRO A 420 -22.83 22.86 -67.81
N ALA A 421 -23.72 23.80 -67.43
CA ALA A 421 -25.13 23.88 -67.88
C ALA A 421 -25.51 25.17 -68.69
N PRO A 422 -26.58 25.13 -69.53
CA PRO A 422 -26.96 26.22 -70.46
C PRO A 422 -27.97 27.29 -69.92
N PRO A 423 -28.18 28.44 -70.62
CA PRO A 423 -28.81 29.66 -70.06
C PRO A 423 -30.30 29.95 -70.46
N PRO A 424 -31.00 30.88 -69.76
CA PRO A 424 -32.43 31.18 -69.96
C PRO A 424 -32.80 32.57 -70.59
N PRO A 425 -34.04 32.73 -71.13
CA PRO A 425 -34.57 34.00 -71.70
C PRO A 425 -35.20 35.02 -70.70
N PRO A 426 -35.56 36.26 -71.12
CA PRO A 426 -35.73 37.44 -70.23
C PRO A 426 -37.15 37.68 -69.64
N LYS A 427 -37.30 38.74 -68.81
CA LYS A 427 -38.49 39.06 -67.97
C LYS A 427 -39.15 40.43 -68.22
N PRO A 428 -40.47 40.59 -67.90
CA PRO A 428 -41.18 41.88 -67.85
C PRO A 428 -40.81 42.74 -66.62
N ARG A 429 -41.46 43.91 -66.45
CA ARG A 429 -41.12 44.95 -65.44
C ARG A 429 -41.17 44.47 -63.97
N ILE A 430 -40.34 45.11 -63.13
CA ILE A 430 -39.77 44.53 -61.91
C ILE A 430 -39.69 45.54 -60.76
N SER A 431 -40.16 45.19 -59.54
CA SER A 431 -39.90 45.92 -58.28
C SER A 431 -39.45 44.97 -57.15
N LYS A 432 -39.20 45.48 -55.93
CA LYS A 432 -38.72 44.71 -54.76
C LYS A 432 -39.79 43.75 -54.19
N PRO A 433 -39.42 42.64 -53.51
CA PRO A 433 -40.40 41.70 -52.95
C PRO A 433 -41.24 42.30 -51.81
N SER A 434 -42.35 41.63 -51.47
CA SER A 434 -43.00 41.87 -50.18
C SER A 434 -42.18 41.27 -49.02
N ALA A 435 -42.59 41.55 -47.78
CA ALA A 435 -42.18 40.71 -46.65
C ALA A 435 -42.68 39.26 -46.83
N PRO A 436 -41.97 38.25 -46.31
CA PRO A 436 -42.50 36.90 -46.15
C PRO A 436 -43.77 36.90 -45.29
N LYS A 437 -44.59 35.86 -45.44
CA LYS A 437 -45.82 35.65 -44.64
C LYS A 437 -45.58 34.56 -43.60
N SER A 438 -46.28 34.63 -42.47
CA SER A 438 -46.26 33.56 -41.43
C SER A 438 -44.84 33.08 -41.07
N VAL A 439 -43.95 34.00 -40.69
CA VAL A 439 -42.62 33.64 -40.18
C VAL A 439 -42.79 33.09 -38.77
N THR A 440 -42.34 31.86 -38.55
CA THR A 440 -42.33 31.16 -37.26
C THR A 440 -40.95 30.55 -37.01
N ALA A 441 -40.67 30.21 -35.75
CA ALA A 441 -39.51 29.42 -35.37
C ALA A 441 -39.94 28.33 -34.37
N SER A 442 -39.37 27.14 -34.52
CA SER A 442 -39.47 26.03 -33.56
C SER A 442 -38.07 25.64 -33.10
N ALA A 443 -37.88 25.52 -31.79
CA ALA A 443 -36.60 25.18 -31.20
C ALA A 443 -36.30 23.67 -31.25
N GLY A 444 -35.03 23.32 -31.09
CA GLY A 444 -34.53 21.97 -30.79
C GLY A 444 -33.15 22.09 -30.13
N ASN A 445 -32.51 20.96 -29.81
CA ASN A 445 -31.20 21.00 -29.13
C ASN A 445 -30.16 21.78 -29.95
N ALA A 446 -29.62 22.85 -29.37
CA ALA A 446 -28.65 23.78 -29.95
C ALA A 446 -29.04 24.37 -31.32
N GLN A 447 -30.34 24.40 -31.65
CA GLN A 447 -30.82 24.83 -32.97
C GLN A 447 -32.24 25.39 -32.98
N ALA A 448 -32.58 26.10 -34.05
CA ALA A 448 -33.95 26.52 -34.34
C ALA A 448 -34.29 26.39 -35.83
N ARG A 449 -35.41 25.73 -36.13
CA ARG A 449 -35.98 25.67 -37.47
C ARG A 449 -36.87 26.88 -37.69
N VAL A 450 -36.38 27.84 -38.46
CA VAL A 450 -37.13 29.04 -38.88
C VAL A 450 -37.91 28.70 -40.14
N SER A 451 -39.20 28.98 -40.20
CA SER A 451 -40.09 28.64 -41.32
C SER A 451 -40.93 29.84 -41.77
N TRP A 452 -41.28 29.92 -43.06
CA TRP A 452 -42.06 31.02 -43.62
C TRP A 452 -42.83 30.64 -44.89
N ARG A 453 -43.96 31.33 -45.14
CA ARG A 453 -44.68 31.31 -46.41
C ARG A 453 -44.11 32.36 -47.36
N ALA A 454 -44.20 32.08 -48.66
CA ALA A 454 -43.56 32.87 -49.71
C ALA A 454 -43.91 34.37 -49.66
N ALA A 455 -42.90 35.21 -49.92
CA ALA A 455 -43.08 36.62 -50.26
C ALA A 455 -43.61 36.77 -51.70
N ALA A 456 -44.28 37.89 -51.98
CA ALA A 456 -44.70 38.24 -53.34
C ALA A 456 -43.48 38.65 -54.18
N PRO A 457 -43.29 38.07 -55.39
CA PRO A 457 -42.12 38.30 -56.24
C PRO A 457 -42.05 39.69 -56.90
N ASN A 458 -43.22 40.32 -57.14
CA ASN A 458 -43.35 41.68 -57.68
C ASN A 458 -42.59 41.91 -59.01
N GLY A 459 -42.76 40.97 -59.96
CA GLY A 459 -42.20 41.06 -61.32
C GLY A 459 -40.77 40.49 -61.47
N SER A 460 -39.96 40.47 -60.40
CA SER A 460 -38.73 39.66 -60.40
C SER A 460 -39.05 38.27 -59.91
N ALA A 461 -38.37 37.24 -60.42
CA ALA A 461 -38.18 36.06 -59.56
C ALA A 461 -37.42 36.50 -58.30
N ILE A 462 -37.87 36.07 -57.12
CA ILE A 462 -37.06 36.10 -55.90
C ILE A 462 -35.80 35.28 -56.18
N THR A 463 -34.63 35.77 -55.77
CA THR A 463 -33.36 35.08 -55.96
C THR A 463 -32.97 34.30 -54.70
N ARG A 464 -33.23 34.88 -53.53
CA ARG A 464 -32.93 34.29 -52.22
C ARG A 464 -33.81 34.86 -51.12
N TYR A 465 -33.93 34.13 -50.02
CA TYR A 465 -34.36 34.67 -48.72
C TYR A 465 -33.13 34.86 -47.83
N VAL A 466 -33.26 35.77 -46.85
CA VAL A 466 -32.25 36.05 -45.85
C VAL A 466 -32.89 35.89 -44.48
N VAL A 467 -32.25 35.12 -43.60
CA VAL A 467 -32.67 34.91 -42.21
C VAL A 467 -31.58 35.47 -41.31
N GLN A 468 -31.95 36.38 -40.41
CA GLN A 468 -31.02 37.08 -39.52
C GLN A 468 -31.43 36.84 -38.06
N GLY A 469 -30.48 36.53 -37.19
CA GLY A 469 -30.69 36.26 -35.77
C GLY A 469 -29.49 35.56 -35.15
N ALA A 470 -29.39 35.56 -33.81
CA ALA A 470 -28.23 35.02 -33.08
C ALA A 470 -26.87 35.58 -33.58
N GLY A 471 -26.83 36.86 -33.96
CA GLY A 471 -25.65 37.52 -34.55
C GLY A 471 -25.29 37.06 -35.98
N ARG A 472 -25.98 36.07 -36.54
CA ARG A 472 -25.66 35.40 -37.80
C ARG A 472 -26.67 35.74 -38.89
N THR A 473 -26.23 35.61 -40.15
CA THR A 473 -27.06 35.81 -41.35
C THR A 473 -26.94 34.58 -42.24
N PHE A 474 -28.08 34.01 -42.63
CA PHE A 474 -28.19 32.83 -43.48
C PHE A 474 -28.90 33.21 -44.77
N GLU A 475 -28.29 32.94 -45.92
CA GLU A 475 -28.89 33.14 -47.23
C GLU A 475 -29.32 31.80 -47.81
N VAL A 476 -30.58 31.71 -48.25
CA VAL A 476 -31.19 30.44 -48.73
C VAL A 476 -31.92 30.64 -50.05
N GLY A 477 -32.00 29.59 -50.85
CA GLY A 477 -32.51 29.64 -52.22
C GLY A 477 -33.98 30.10 -52.31
N ALA A 478 -34.34 30.70 -53.45
CA ALA A 478 -35.68 31.25 -53.73
C ALA A 478 -36.87 30.29 -53.46
N ASN A 479 -36.64 28.97 -53.51
CA ASN A 479 -37.66 27.95 -53.29
C ASN A 479 -37.72 27.44 -51.84
N GLN A 480 -36.71 27.69 -51.00
CA GLN A 480 -36.70 27.25 -49.60
C GLN A 480 -37.70 28.04 -48.75
N ARG A 481 -38.38 27.33 -47.84
CA ARG A 481 -39.43 27.84 -46.94
C ARG A 481 -39.13 27.59 -45.47
N SER A 482 -37.98 26.98 -45.18
CA SER A 482 -37.39 26.92 -43.86
C SER A 482 -35.87 26.93 -43.96
N VAL A 483 -35.20 27.28 -42.85
CA VAL A 483 -33.77 27.05 -42.63
C VAL A 483 -33.58 26.52 -41.21
N GLU A 484 -32.58 25.66 -41.03
CA GLU A 484 -32.14 25.16 -39.73
C GLU A 484 -30.97 26.04 -39.27
N VAL A 485 -31.14 26.76 -38.16
CA VAL A 485 -30.08 27.57 -37.55
C VAL A 485 -29.45 26.75 -36.44
N THR A 486 -28.26 26.19 -36.67
CA THR A 486 -27.52 25.34 -35.74
C THR A 486 -26.40 26.12 -35.04
N GLY A 487 -25.99 25.66 -33.85
CA GLY A 487 -25.01 26.37 -33.02
C GLY A 487 -25.64 27.57 -32.31
N LEU A 488 -26.78 27.32 -31.65
CA LEU A 488 -27.43 28.21 -30.69
C LEU A 488 -27.15 27.68 -29.27
N THR A 489 -27.09 28.56 -28.28
CA THR A 489 -26.98 28.17 -26.86
C THR A 489 -28.35 27.75 -26.34
N ASN A 490 -28.45 26.60 -25.66
CA ASN A 490 -29.71 26.24 -25.00
C ASN A 490 -29.97 27.12 -23.78
N GLY A 491 -31.23 27.37 -23.45
CA GLY A 491 -31.66 28.32 -22.42
C GLY A 491 -31.72 29.78 -22.88
N GLU A 492 -30.99 30.15 -23.94
CA GLU A 492 -31.01 31.51 -24.49
C GLU A 492 -32.23 31.80 -25.37
N THR A 493 -32.74 33.05 -25.31
CA THR A 493 -33.95 33.44 -26.05
C THR A 493 -33.60 34.08 -27.40
N TYR A 494 -33.86 33.37 -28.49
CA TYR A 494 -33.64 33.85 -29.84
C TYR A 494 -34.93 34.30 -30.53
N ARG A 495 -34.78 35.22 -31.48
CA ARG A 495 -35.81 35.61 -32.45
C ARG A 495 -35.15 35.82 -33.81
N PHE A 496 -35.81 35.39 -34.88
CA PHE A 496 -35.28 35.42 -36.24
C PHE A 496 -36.09 36.35 -37.13
N ALA A 497 -35.40 37.03 -38.05
CA ALA A 497 -35.94 38.06 -38.91
C ALA A 497 -35.71 37.65 -40.38
N VAL A 498 -36.78 37.43 -41.14
CA VAL A 498 -36.71 36.92 -42.51
C VAL A 498 -37.13 37.98 -43.52
N HIS A 499 -36.33 38.20 -44.56
CA HIS A 499 -36.69 39.02 -45.72
C HIS A 499 -36.42 38.29 -47.04
N ALA A 500 -37.02 38.77 -48.13
CA ALA A 500 -36.82 38.24 -49.48
C ALA A 500 -36.02 39.22 -50.34
N VAL A 501 -35.16 38.72 -51.23
CA VAL A 501 -34.33 39.51 -52.13
C VAL A 501 -34.64 39.13 -53.58
N ASN A 502 -34.64 40.11 -54.47
CA ASN A 502 -34.80 39.88 -55.91
C ASN A 502 -33.92 40.84 -56.74
N GLY A 503 -34.09 40.88 -58.07
CA GLY A 503 -33.33 41.74 -58.99
C GLY A 503 -33.51 43.27 -58.82
N LYS A 504 -34.22 43.72 -57.78
CA LYS A 504 -34.30 45.13 -57.34
C LYS A 504 -33.88 45.32 -55.87
N GLY A 505 -33.30 44.29 -55.25
CA GLY A 505 -32.78 44.30 -53.88
C GLY A 505 -33.73 43.68 -52.85
N ALA A 506 -33.41 43.91 -51.57
CA ALA A 506 -34.18 43.39 -50.43
C ALA A 506 -35.55 44.09 -50.29
N GLY A 507 -36.58 43.28 -50.03
CA GLY A 507 -37.88 43.69 -49.50
C GLY A 507 -37.87 43.78 -47.97
N PRO A 508 -38.98 44.21 -47.34
CA PRO A 508 -39.06 44.39 -45.89
C PRO A 508 -39.03 43.07 -45.11
N THR A 509 -38.54 43.13 -43.87
CA THR A 509 -38.34 41.98 -42.98
C THR A 509 -39.60 41.64 -42.17
N ARG A 510 -39.77 40.36 -41.80
CA ARG A 510 -40.75 39.91 -40.80
C ARG A 510 -40.07 39.03 -39.75
N ASN A 511 -40.39 39.27 -38.48
CA ASN A 511 -39.85 38.53 -37.34
C ASN A 511 -40.68 37.29 -36.99
N SER A 512 -40.04 36.27 -36.42
CA SER A 512 -40.65 35.09 -35.82
C SER A 512 -41.24 35.38 -34.43
N ASN A 513 -41.95 34.40 -33.87
CA ASN A 513 -42.06 34.21 -32.43
C ASN A 513 -40.67 34.07 -31.78
N PRO A 514 -40.51 34.40 -30.48
CA PRO A 514 -39.31 34.01 -29.75
C PRO A 514 -39.26 32.48 -29.60
N VAL A 515 -38.05 31.94 -29.41
CA VAL A 515 -37.78 30.53 -29.13
C VAL A 515 -36.62 30.39 -28.14
N VAL A 516 -36.67 29.34 -27.32
CA VAL A 516 -35.57 28.93 -26.44
C VAL A 516 -35.18 27.50 -26.81
N PRO A 517 -33.98 27.26 -27.37
CA PRO A 517 -33.40 25.94 -27.56
C PRO A 517 -33.22 25.23 -26.21
N THR A 518 -33.47 23.92 -26.15
CA THR A 518 -33.26 23.09 -24.95
C THR A 518 -32.71 21.71 -25.31
N SER A 519 -32.00 21.09 -24.37
CA SER A 519 -31.73 19.65 -24.35
C SER A 519 -32.39 19.05 -23.12
N GLU A 520 -33.04 17.90 -23.24
CA GLU A 520 -33.58 17.18 -22.08
C GLU A 520 -32.46 16.66 -21.18
N VAL A 521 -31.30 16.33 -21.75
CA VAL A 521 -30.09 15.89 -21.02
C VAL A 521 -29.24 17.11 -20.66
N PRO A 522 -28.85 17.30 -19.38
CA PRO A 522 -27.94 18.36 -18.93
C PRO A 522 -26.46 17.98 -19.14
N ASP A 523 -25.57 18.98 -19.02
CA ASP A 523 -24.13 18.77 -19.11
C ASP A 523 -23.56 18.07 -17.85
N PRO A 524 -22.49 17.28 -17.97
CA PRO A 524 -21.71 16.82 -16.82
C PRO A 524 -21.01 18.02 -16.13
N PRO A 525 -20.71 17.92 -14.82
CA PRO A 525 -19.76 18.83 -14.19
C PRO A 525 -18.37 18.72 -14.86
N ALA A 526 -17.79 19.86 -15.26
CA ALA A 526 -16.63 19.89 -16.15
C ALA A 526 -15.31 19.37 -15.55
N SER A 527 -15.12 19.53 -14.23
CA SER A 527 -13.90 19.13 -13.52
C SER A 527 -14.25 18.84 -12.06
N ILE A 528 -13.62 17.84 -11.44
CA ILE A 528 -13.93 17.42 -10.07
C ILE A 528 -12.65 17.26 -9.26
N THR A 529 -12.70 17.72 -8.01
CA THR A 529 -11.61 17.60 -7.04
C THR A 529 -12.11 16.84 -5.82
N ALA A 530 -11.26 15.99 -5.25
CA ALA A 530 -11.49 15.29 -4.00
C ALA A 530 -10.40 15.63 -2.98
N GLN A 531 -10.77 15.68 -1.71
CA GLN A 531 -9.87 15.98 -0.59
C GLN A 531 -10.24 15.08 0.60
N GLU A 532 -9.33 14.18 0.99
CA GLU A 532 -9.38 13.48 2.27
C GLU A 532 -9.05 14.41 3.44
N ARG A 533 -9.45 13.99 4.64
CA ARG A 533 -9.25 14.73 5.89
C ARG A 533 -8.92 13.76 7.04
N PRO A 534 -8.18 14.22 8.06
CA PRO A 534 -7.80 13.39 9.22
C PRO A 534 -8.98 12.98 10.12
N ASP A 535 -10.19 13.47 9.87
CA ASP A 535 -11.43 13.04 10.53
C ASP A 535 -12.10 11.82 9.86
N GLY A 536 -11.47 11.24 8.83
CA GLY A 536 -12.01 10.14 8.03
C GLY A 536 -12.93 10.57 6.90
N THR A 537 -13.30 11.85 6.78
CA THR A 537 -14.22 12.32 5.73
C THR A 537 -13.51 12.64 4.42
N VAL A 538 -14.23 12.50 3.30
CA VAL A 538 -13.77 12.97 1.99
C VAL A 538 -14.71 14.07 1.48
N LEU A 539 -14.15 15.22 1.15
CA LEU A 539 -14.84 16.30 0.46
C LEU A 539 -14.66 16.15 -1.05
N VAL A 540 -15.76 15.94 -1.77
CA VAL A 540 -15.81 15.98 -3.25
C VAL A 540 -16.45 17.30 -3.70
N LYS A 541 -15.83 17.99 -4.65
CA LYS A 541 -16.26 19.32 -5.15
C LYS A 541 -16.19 19.40 -6.67
N TRP A 542 -17.14 20.14 -7.25
CA TRP A 542 -17.30 20.34 -8.70
C TRP A 542 -17.89 21.72 -9.00
N PRO A 543 -17.81 22.26 -10.24
CA PRO A 543 -18.50 23.48 -10.64
C PRO A 543 -19.99 23.21 -10.88
N ALA A 544 -20.82 24.26 -10.89
CA ALA A 544 -22.22 24.13 -11.26
C ALA A 544 -22.37 23.66 -12.72
N ALA A 545 -23.14 22.60 -12.95
CA ALA A 545 -23.41 22.08 -14.29
C ALA A 545 -24.44 22.93 -15.04
N ASN A 546 -24.30 23.01 -16.36
CA ASN A 546 -25.28 23.65 -17.24
C ASN A 546 -26.47 22.70 -17.49
N GLY A 547 -27.66 23.11 -17.06
CA GLY A 547 -28.89 22.33 -17.25
C GLY A 547 -29.51 22.42 -18.65
N GLN A 548 -28.83 23.02 -19.63
CA GLN A 548 -29.23 23.06 -21.04
C GLN A 548 -30.66 23.59 -21.29
N GLY A 549 -31.06 24.61 -20.51
CA GLY A 549 -32.38 25.22 -20.52
C GLY A 549 -33.34 24.76 -19.41
N TYR A 550 -32.96 23.75 -18.64
CA TYR A 550 -33.66 23.32 -17.42
C TYR A 550 -32.83 23.62 -16.16
N LYS A 551 -33.48 23.67 -14.99
CA LYS A 551 -32.78 23.83 -13.71
C LYS A 551 -32.12 22.50 -13.27
N ILE A 552 -30.86 22.55 -12.83
CA ILE A 552 -30.25 21.42 -12.09
C ILE A 552 -30.91 21.29 -10.70
N ASN A 553 -31.38 20.09 -10.37
CA ASN A 553 -32.11 19.80 -9.13
C ASN A 553 -31.18 19.17 -8.07
N LYS A 554 -30.35 18.21 -8.50
CA LYS A 554 -29.35 17.54 -7.65
C LYS A 554 -28.20 17.00 -8.50
N TYR A 555 -27.18 16.50 -7.82
CA TYR A 555 -26.06 15.74 -8.36
C TYR A 555 -26.00 14.38 -7.65
N ALA A 556 -25.52 13.35 -8.33
CA ALA A 556 -25.24 12.05 -7.73
C ALA A 556 -23.74 11.72 -7.92
N VAL A 557 -23.09 11.30 -6.85
CA VAL A 557 -21.65 11.03 -6.77
C VAL A 557 -21.41 9.52 -6.78
N THR A 558 -20.42 9.07 -7.53
CA THR A 558 -19.98 7.67 -7.58
C THR A 558 -18.51 7.60 -7.17
N ALA A 559 -18.22 6.81 -6.15
CA ALA A 559 -16.86 6.41 -5.79
C ALA A 559 -16.38 5.31 -6.75
N ILE A 560 -15.12 5.39 -7.15
CA ILE A 560 -14.42 4.47 -8.04
C ILE A 560 -13.25 3.89 -7.24
N SER A 561 -13.14 2.56 -7.22
CA SER A 561 -12.11 1.82 -6.50
C SER A 561 -11.64 0.58 -7.27
N ALA A 562 -10.62 -0.09 -6.74
CA ALA A 562 -9.97 -1.27 -7.32
C ALA A 562 -10.86 -2.48 -7.67
N GLY A 563 -12.11 -2.51 -7.19
CA GLY A 563 -13.02 -3.64 -7.41
C GLY A 563 -14.47 -3.25 -7.73
N ALA A 564 -14.86 -1.99 -7.52
CA ALA A 564 -16.24 -1.55 -7.71
C ALA A 564 -16.37 -0.04 -7.95
N ASN A 565 -17.43 0.31 -8.68
CA ASN A 565 -17.98 1.66 -8.66
C ASN A 565 -19.23 1.64 -7.76
N ALA A 566 -19.28 2.49 -6.74
CA ALA A 566 -20.35 2.53 -5.73
C ALA A 566 -20.99 3.93 -5.63
N PRO A 567 -22.32 4.06 -5.46
CA PRO A 567 -22.93 5.35 -5.14
C PRO A 567 -22.40 5.90 -3.82
N ALA A 568 -21.75 7.06 -3.85
CA ALA A 568 -21.18 7.71 -2.67
C ALA A 568 -22.15 8.70 -2.00
N GLY A 569 -23.23 9.07 -2.70
CA GLY A 569 -24.29 9.93 -2.18
C GLY A 569 -24.89 10.87 -3.23
N GLU A 570 -25.83 11.71 -2.79
CA GLU A 570 -26.43 12.77 -3.60
C GLU A 570 -26.30 14.12 -2.91
N SER A 571 -26.26 15.20 -3.69
CA SER A 571 -26.20 16.57 -3.16
C SER A 571 -27.03 17.54 -4.00
N THR A 572 -27.71 18.48 -3.33
CA THR A 572 -28.35 19.65 -3.96
C THR A 572 -27.40 20.84 -4.10
N LYS A 573 -26.16 20.71 -3.58
CA LYS A 573 -25.06 21.67 -3.73
C LYS A 573 -24.05 21.16 -4.77
N THR A 574 -23.04 21.97 -5.06
CA THR A 574 -21.87 21.62 -5.87
C THR A 574 -20.72 21.00 -5.04
N GLU A 575 -21.07 20.33 -3.94
CA GLU A 575 -20.15 19.63 -3.03
C GLU A 575 -20.87 18.46 -2.34
N LEU A 576 -20.13 17.40 -1.99
CA LEU A 576 -20.56 16.34 -1.08
C LEU A 576 -19.44 16.09 -0.06
N VAL A 577 -19.81 15.93 1.21
CA VAL A 577 -18.91 15.35 2.22
C VAL A 577 -19.35 13.92 2.44
N ILE A 578 -18.48 12.98 2.10
CA ILE A 578 -18.65 11.55 2.35
C ILE A 578 -18.28 11.29 3.81
N PRO A 579 -19.18 10.72 4.63
CA PRO A 579 -18.91 10.43 6.04
C PRO A 579 -17.73 9.47 6.28
N ALA A 580 -17.12 9.61 7.45
CA ALA A 580 -16.07 8.73 7.93
C ALA A 580 -16.60 7.28 8.09
N GLY A 581 -15.93 6.31 7.45
CA GLY A 581 -16.32 4.89 7.48
C GLY A 581 -17.29 4.43 6.38
N GLU A 582 -17.76 5.33 5.50
CA GLU A 582 -18.48 4.96 4.26
C GLU A 582 -17.50 4.55 3.13
N LEU A 583 -16.20 4.78 3.33
CA LEU A 583 -15.09 4.34 2.49
C LEU A 583 -14.06 3.64 3.38
N ASP A 584 -13.41 2.59 2.87
CA ASP A 584 -12.39 1.84 3.61
C ASP A 584 -11.11 2.67 3.74
N TYR A 585 -10.60 2.83 4.97
CA TYR A 585 -9.36 3.58 5.19
C TYR A 585 -8.15 2.86 4.59
N GLY A 586 -7.23 3.63 4.01
CA GLY A 586 -6.03 3.11 3.32
C GLY A 586 -6.25 2.63 1.88
N ASN A 587 -7.50 2.45 1.44
CA ASN A 587 -7.80 2.17 0.04
C ASN A 587 -7.82 3.46 -0.79
N GLN A 588 -7.37 3.39 -2.06
CA GLN A 588 -7.41 4.53 -2.97
C GLN A 588 -8.80 4.65 -3.62
N TYR A 589 -9.37 5.87 -3.60
CA TYR A 589 -10.63 6.20 -4.25
C TYR A 589 -10.48 7.42 -5.16
N ALA A 590 -11.26 7.45 -6.23
CA ALA A 590 -11.52 8.66 -7.02
C ALA A 590 -13.02 8.76 -7.32
N PHE A 591 -13.50 9.89 -7.87
CA PHE A 591 -14.94 10.16 -7.96
C PHE A 591 -15.36 10.70 -9.32
N THR A 592 -16.57 10.32 -9.74
CA THR A 592 -17.31 10.96 -10.83
C THR A 592 -18.67 11.43 -10.35
N VAL A 593 -19.21 12.47 -10.99
CA VAL A 593 -20.52 13.04 -10.66
C VAL A 593 -21.37 13.20 -11.92
N ILE A 594 -22.66 12.87 -11.80
CA ILE A 594 -23.68 13.23 -12.79
C ILE A 594 -24.52 14.40 -12.27
N SER A 595 -24.90 15.32 -13.15
CA SER A 595 -25.91 16.34 -12.85
C SER A 595 -27.31 15.81 -13.22
N ILE A 596 -28.33 16.15 -12.43
CA ILE A 596 -29.72 15.69 -12.65
C ILE A 596 -30.64 16.91 -12.62
N ASN A 597 -31.35 17.14 -13.73
CA ASN A 597 -32.22 18.31 -13.87
C ASN A 597 -33.62 18.09 -13.28
N GLU A 598 -34.43 19.15 -13.28
CA GLU A 598 -35.82 19.15 -12.78
C GLU A 598 -36.79 18.27 -13.57
N LYS A 599 -36.35 17.67 -14.70
CA LYS A 599 -37.09 16.64 -15.44
C LYS A 599 -36.69 15.22 -15.07
N GLY A 600 -35.68 15.06 -14.20
CA GLY A 600 -35.13 13.77 -13.79
C GLY A 600 -34.10 13.19 -14.77
N ALA A 601 -33.75 13.90 -15.84
CA ALA A 601 -32.72 13.48 -16.76
C ALA A 601 -31.33 13.73 -16.17
N GLY A 602 -30.49 12.68 -16.22
CA GLY A 602 -29.09 12.72 -15.79
C GLY A 602 -28.13 13.02 -16.95
N SER A 603 -27.04 13.71 -16.67
CA SER A 603 -25.91 13.87 -17.59
C SER A 603 -25.14 12.55 -17.79
N ALA A 604 -24.19 12.56 -18.73
CA ALA A 604 -23.06 11.62 -18.65
C ALA A 604 -22.25 11.84 -17.36
N ALA A 605 -21.37 10.89 -17.02
CA ALA A 605 -20.40 11.10 -15.96
C ALA A 605 -19.41 12.23 -16.32
N SER A 606 -18.98 12.98 -15.31
CA SER A 606 -17.82 13.88 -15.39
C SER A 606 -16.53 13.14 -15.74
N PRO A 607 -15.43 13.86 -16.05
CA PRO A 607 -14.09 13.36 -15.80
C PRO A 607 -13.95 12.87 -14.35
N VAL A 608 -13.06 11.91 -14.12
CA VAL A 608 -12.73 11.40 -12.78
C VAL A 608 -11.91 12.46 -12.03
N SER A 609 -12.09 12.57 -10.71
CA SER A 609 -11.28 13.44 -9.85
C SER A 609 -9.82 12.97 -9.74
N ASN A 610 -9.00 13.76 -9.05
CA ASN A 610 -7.80 13.23 -8.42
C ASN A 610 -8.15 12.05 -7.48
N SER A 611 -7.20 11.13 -7.31
CA SER A 611 -7.27 10.10 -6.28
C SER A 611 -7.08 10.71 -4.88
N VAL A 612 -7.64 10.02 -3.88
CA VAL A 612 -7.46 10.27 -2.44
C VAL A 612 -7.34 8.94 -1.70
N VAL A 613 -6.74 8.95 -0.50
CA VAL A 613 -6.65 7.78 0.40
C VAL A 613 -7.24 8.16 1.76
N PRO A 614 -8.52 7.83 2.04
CA PRO A 614 -9.21 8.15 3.29
C PRO A 614 -8.43 7.63 4.50
N PHE A 615 -8.35 8.44 5.55
CA PHE A 615 -7.63 8.10 6.77
C PHE A 615 -8.23 8.78 8.00
N ALA A 616 -8.06 8.15 9.17
CA ALA A 616 -8.53 8.67 10.45
C ALA A 616 -7.48 8.42 11.54
N THR A 617 -7.73 8.92 12.75
CA THR A 617 -6.89 8.57 13.91
C THR A 617 -6.96 7.07 14.23
N PRO A 618 -5.93 6.46 14.83
CA PRO A 618 -5.89 5.00 15.03
C PRO A 618 -6.97 4.46 15.99
N GLY A 619 -7.15 3.14 15.98
CA GLY A 619 -7.94 2.44 17.00
C GLY A 619 -7.31 2.50 18.40
N ALA A 620 -8.03 1.96 19.40
CA ALA A 620 -7.50 1.80 20.75
C ALA A 620 -6.52 0.61 20.82
N PRO A 621 -5.29 0.76 21.35
CA PRO A 621 -4.31 -0.33 21.44
C PRO A 621 -4.85 -1.60 22.07
N VAL A 622 -4.74 -2.73 21.38
CA VAL A 622 -5.32 -4.00 21.83
C VAL A 622 -4.38 -4.73 22.79
N ASN A 623 -4.92 -5.65 23.60
CA ASN A 623 -4.17 -6.43 24.58
C ASN A 623 -3.35 -5.59 25.60
N LEU A 624 -3.78 -4.35 25.89
CA LEU A 624 -3.15 -3.55 26.94
C LEU A 624 -3.24 -4.29 28.27
N LYS A 625 -2.08 -4.47 28.90
CA LYS A 625 -1.92 -5.15 30.19
C LYS A 625 -0.90 -4.41 31.03
N ALA A 626 -1.31 -3.89 32.18
CA ALA A 626 -0.48 -3.27 33.19
C ALA A 626 -0.16 -4.27 34.31
N GLN A 627 1.07 -4.23 34.84
CA GLN A 627 1.56 -5.18 35.84
C GLN A 627 2.48 -4.51 36.87
N THR A 628 2.34 -4.92 38.14
CA THR A 628 3.23 -4.58 39.25
C THR A 628 4.67 -5.03 38.96
N VAL A 629 5.67 -4.19 39.27
CA VAL A 629 7.09 -4.56 39.17
C VAL A 629 7.61 -4.91 40.58
N GLY A 630 7.60 -6.19 40.94
CA GLY A 630 7.80 -6.66 42.33
C GLY A 630 9.09 -6.19 43.01
N GLY A 631 10.18 -6.08 42.24
CA GLY A 631 11.48 -5.59 42.71
C GLY A 631 11.64 -4.07 42.70
N SER A 632 10.62 -3.27 42.37
CA SER A 632 10.74 -1.81 42.22
C SER A 632 9.57 -1.05 42.86
N LYS A 633 9.86 -0.28 43.91
CA LYS A 633 8.88 0.54 44.62
C LYS A 633 8.21 1.56 43.69
N GLY A 634 6.92 1.80 43.91
CA GLY A 634 6.13 2.77 43.13
C GLY A 634 6.27 2.66 41.62
N THR A 635 6.47 1.46 41.09
CA THR A 635 6.72 1.21 39.67
C THR A 635 5.72 0.20 39.10
N ILE A 636 5.20 0.50 37.91
CA ILE A 636 4.41 -0.43 37.10
C ILE A 636 5.02 -0.55 35.70
N SER A 637 4.84 -1.70 35.08
CA SER A 637 5.13 -1.95 33.66
C SER A 637 3.81 -2.12 32.89
N MET A 638 3.81 -1.87 31.59
CA MET A 638 2.67 -2.18 30.74
C MET A 638 3.10 -2.58 29.33
N THR A 639 2.33 -3.47 28.72
CA THR A 639 2.52 -3.99 27.35
C THR A 639 1.22 -3.93 26.59
N TRP A 640 1.27 -3.69 25.27
CA TRP A 640 0.11 -3.74 24.38
C TRP A 640 0.52 -4.26 22.99
N SER A 641 -0.46 -4.38 22.09
CA SER A 641 -0.25 -4.64 20.66
C SER A 641 -0.75 -3.43 19.83
N PRO A 642 -0.24 -3.21 18.61
CA PRO A 642 -0.73 -2.15 17.75
C PRO A 642 -2.23 -2.31 17.43
N PRO A 643 -3.03 -1.23 17.44
CA PRO A 643 -4.37 -1.21 16.88
C PRO A 643 -4.35 -1.14 15.35
N ALA A 644 -5.54 -1.16 14.73
CA ALA A 644 -5.71 -0.70 13.36
C ALA A 644 -5.23 0.75 13.21
N ASP A 645 -4.47 1.02 12.15
CA ASP A 645 -3.83 2.31 11.88
C ASP A 645 -4.76 3.31 11.18
N ASN A 646 -5.88 2.84 10.64
CA ASN A 646 -6.89 3.60 9.90
C ASN A 646 -6.29 4.41 8.74
N GLY A 647 -5.41 3.79 7.94
CA GLY A 647 -4.98 4.32 6.64
C GLY A 647 -3.80 5.31 6.69
N ARG A 648 -3.18 5.48 7.86
CA ARG A 648 -1.85 6.11 8.03
C ARG A 648 -1.07 5.42 9.14
N PRO A 649 0.24 5.14 8.96
CA PRO A 649 1.02 4.33 9.88
C PRO A 649 1.14 4.95 11.27
N ILE A 650 1.13 4.09 12.29
CA ILE A 650 1.29 4.49 13.69
C ILE A 650 2.76 4.85 13.95
N THR A 651 3.01 6.10 14.33
CA THR A 651 4.36 6.66 14.53
C THR A 651 4.82 6.59 15.99
N LYS A 652 3.88 6.64 16.95
CA LYS A 652 4.16 6.58 18.40
C LYS A 652 2.90 6.24 19.20
N TYR A 653 3.10 5.99 20.50
CA TYR A 653 2.06 5.85 21.51
C TYR A 653 2.22 6.94 22.57
N VAL A 654 1.09 7.51 23.02
CA VAL A 654 1.02 8.36 24.22
C VAL A 654 0.61 7.47 25.39
N VAL A 655 1.43 7.44 26.43
CA VAL A 655 1.20 6.66 27.67
C VAL A 655 0.97 7.63 28.82
N GLU A 656 -0.19 7.52 29.46
CA GLU A 656 -0.59 8.27 30.65
C GLU A 656 -0.83 7.31 31.82
N ALA A 657 -0.12 7.50 32.93
CA ALA A 657 -0.24 6.67 34.12
C ALA A 657 0.03 7.49 35.38
N GLY A 658 -0.89 7.44 36.36
CA GLY A 658 -0.74 8.14 37.65
C GLY A 658 -0.52 9.65 37.54
N GLY A 659 -1.08 10.29 36.51
CA GLY A 659 -0.89 11.72 36.23
C GLY A 659 0.40 12.09 35.49
N LYS A 660 1.34 11.14 35.29
CA LYS A 660 2.46 11.30 34.35
C LYS A 660 1.99 11.02 32.92
N ARG A 661 2.54 11.77 31.95
CA ARG A 661 2.36 11.56 30.50
C ARG A 661 3.71 11.40 29.83
N SER A 662 3.81 10.49 28.88
CA SER A 662 5.04 10.16 28.13
C SER A 662 4.69 9.73 26.70
N GLU A 663 5.68 9.74 25.80
CA GLU A 663 5.57 9.24 24.44
C GLU A 663 6.63 8.17 24.19
N VAL A 664 6.25 7.07 23.52
CA VAL A 664 7.13 5.93 23.19
C VAL A 664 6.82 5.37 21.81
N THR A 665 7.78 4.69 21.17
CA THR A 665 7.61 4.04 19.86
C THR A 665 7.43 2.52 19.95
N ASP A 666 8.00 1.87 20.98
CA ASP A 666 7.82 0.45 21.29
C ASP A 666 6.44 0.20 21.95
N THR A 667 5.94 -1.05 21.90
CA THR A 667 4.62 -1.43 22.43
C THR A 667 4.66 -1.83 23.91
N ARG A 668 5.61 -1.24 24.66
CA ARG A 668 5.77 -1.42 26.11
C ARG A 668 6.25 -0.12 26.76
N ALA A 669 5.89 0.06 28.03
CA ALA A 669 6.38 1.16 28.86
C ALA A 669 6.57 0.72 30.32
N THR A 670 7.32 1.51 31.08
CA THR A 670 7.46 1.38 32.54
C THR A 670 7.39 2.78 33.14
N VAL A 671 6.62 2.94 34.21
CA VAL A 671 6.40 4.23 34.88
C VAL A 671 6.67 4.06 36.37
N ASP A 672 7.49 4.97 36.91
CA ASP A 672 8.04 4.94 38.27
C ASP A 672 7.45 6.05 39.16
N GLY A 673 7.88 6.12 40.42
CA GLY A 673 7.57 7.25 41.31
C GLY A 673 6.08 7.44 41.64
N LEU A 674 5.28 6.38 41.52
CA LEU A 674 3.80 6.38 41.67
C LEU A 674 3.32 6.24 43.13
N GLY A 675 4.23 6.20 44.10
CA GLY A 675 3.92 5.87 45.51
C GLY A 675 3.79 4.36 45.77
N ASN A 676 3.80 3.93 47.03
CA ASN A 676 3.70 2.52 47.40
C ASN A 676 2.24 2.10 47.61
N GLY A 677 1.84 0.92 47.12
CA GLY A 677 0.48 0.39 47.26
C GLY A 677 -0.61 1.20 46.54
N ALA A 678 -0.24 2.19 45.73
CA ALA A 678 -1.15 2.98 44.93
C ALA A 678 -1.71 2.15 43.77
N THR A 679 -3.03 2.14 43.60
CA THR A 679 -3.71 1.67 42.39
C THR A 679 -3.61 2.74 41.31
N VAL A 680 -3.10 2.37 40.15
CA VAL A 680 -2.78 3.29 39.06
C VAL A 680 -3.57 2.91 37.82
N ASN A 681 -4.42 3.84 37.38
CA ASN A 681 -5.06 3.77 36.07
C ASN A 681 -4.02 4.11 34.99
N VAL A 682 -3.91 3.24 34.00
CA VAL A 682 -3.09 3.38 32.79
C VAL A 682 -4.00 3.69 31.62
N ARG A 683 -3.57 4.60 30.75
CA ARG A 683 -4.25 5.00 29.51
C ARG A 683 -3.22 5.08 28.38
N VAL A 684 -3.46 4.37 27.27
CA VAL A 684 -2.55 4.36 26.11
C VAL A 684 -3.31 4.70 24.83
N GLN A 685 -2.82 5.66 24.05
CA GLN A 685 -3.33 6.03 22.72
C GLN A 685 -2.26 5.74 21.68
N ALA A 686 -2.63 5.18 20.53
CA ALA A 686 -1.77 5.19 19.34
C ALA A 686 -1.88 6.54 18.60
N VAL A 687 -0.86 6.92 17.82
CA VAL A 687 -0.81 8.19 17.08
C VAL A 687 -0.33 7.94 15.65
N ASN A 688 -1.05 8.45 14.67
CA ASN A 688 -0.62 8.53 13.27
C ASN A 688 -0.66 10.01 12.79
N GLU A 689 -0.60 10.24 11.47
CA GLU A 689 -0.69 11.57 10.85
C GLU A 689 -1.95 12.38 11.28
N ALA A 690 -3.10 11.71 11.42
CA ALA A 690 -4.35 12.34 11.87
C ALA A 690 -4.34 12.71 13.37
N GLY A 691 -3.37 12.20 14.15
CA GLY A 691 -3.20 12.50 15.57
C GLY A 691 -3.55 11.32 16.48
N PRO A 692 -3.82 11.59 17.78
CA PRO A 692 -3.99 10.55 18.79
C PRO A 692 -5.37 9.88 18.70
N GLY A 693 -5.35 8.56 18.50
CA GLY A 693 -6.53 7.71 18.37
C GLY A 693 -7.28 7.43 19.67
N ALA A 694 -8.20 6.46 19.60
CA ALA A 694 -8.93 6.02 20.79
C ALA A 694 -7.96 5.48 21.88
N ALA A 695 -8.39 5.53 23.14
CA ALA A 695 -7.56 5.14 24.27
C ALA A 695 -7.93 3.76 24.80
N ALA A 696 -6.94 2.90 24.96
CA ALA A 696 -7.04 1.70 25.78
C ALA A 696 -6.75 2.05 27.24
N THR A 697 -7.40 1.36 28.19
CA THR A 697 -7.21 1.58 29.63
C THR A 697 -7.11 0.27 30.39
N ASP A 698 -6.21 0.21 31.37
CA ASP A 698 -6.07 -0.91 32.31
C ASP A 698 -5.63 -0.38 33.69
N THR A 699 -5.60 -1.22 34.72
CA THR A 699 -5.26 -0.84 36.10
C THR A 699 -4.25 -1.78 36.73
N ALA A 700 -3.21 -1.24 37.36
CA ALA A 700 -2.24 -2.01 38.15
C ALA A 700 -1.96 -1.34 39.49
N THR A 701 -1.77 -2.14 40.54
CA THR A 701 -1.33 -1.66 41.85
C THR A 701 0.20 -1.75 41.95
N THR A 702 0.82 -0.69 42.44
CA THR A 702 2.26 -0.67 42.77
C THR A 702 2.55 -1.52 44.01
N VAL A 703 3.82 -1.91 44.21
CA VAL A 703 4.25 -2.68 45.39
C VAL A 703 3.83 -1.96 46.68
N ALA A 704 3.02 -2.62 47.49
CA ALA A 704 2.62 -2.18 48.82
C ALA A 704 3.65 -2.62 49.88
N LEU A 705 3.55 -2.07 51.09
CA LEU A 705 4.29 -2.64 52.22
C LEU A 705 3.88 -4.12 52.42
N PRO A 706 4.84 -5.00 52.74
CA PRO A 706 4.52 -6.37 53.10
C PRO A 706 3.85 -6.38 54.48
N THR A 707 3.16 -7.48 54.84
CA THR A 707 2.75 -7.72 56.23
C THR A 707 3.12 -9.13 56.68
N VAL A 708 3.47 -9.29 57.96
CA VAL A 708 3.81 -10.58 58.57
C VAL A 708 2.98 -10.88 59.83
N THR A 709 2.44 -12.09 59.91
CA THR A 709 1.70 -12.58 61.07
C THR A 709 2.34 -13.85 61.61
N VAL A 710 2.79 -13.85 62.87
CA VAL A 710 3.26 -15.07 63.53
C VAL A 710 2.07 -15.99 63.79
N THR A 711 2.13 -17.22 63.25
CA THR A 711 1.05 -18.21 63.35
C THR A 711 1.37 -19.35 64.31
N GLY A 712 2.64 -19.62 64.56
CA GLY A 712 3.07 -20.77 65.34
C GLY A 712 4.53 -20.71 65.78
N GLY A 713 5.19 -21.86 65.75
CA GLY A 713 6.58 -22.02 66.17
C GLY A 713 6.77 -23.11 67.22
N SER A 714 7.76 -23.96 66.97
CA SER A 714 8.20 -25.06 67.83
C SER A 714 9.61 -24.78 68.40
N SER A 715 10.04 -25.51 69.42
CA SER A 715 11.39 -25.41 69.94
C SER A 715 11.94 -26.77 70.37
N ASP A 716 13.27 -26.88 70.33
CA ASP A 716 14.03 -27.95 70.97
C ASP A 716 14.99 -27.36 72.01
N ALA A 717 15.95 -28.16 72.49
CA ALA A 717 16.94 -27.74 73.49
C ALA A 717 17.82 -26.54 73.08
N THR A 718 18.04 -26.29 71.79
CA THR A 718 19.01 -25.27 71.31
C THR A 718 18.56 -24.56 70.03
N SER A 719 17.26 -24.62 69.73
CA SER A 719 16.67 -23.90 68.61
C SER A 719 15.21 -23.55 68.84
N VAL A 720 14.78 -22.48 68.18
CA VAL A 720 13.39 -22.10 68.01
C VAL A 720 13.11 -22.01 66.52
N THR A 721 12.09 -22.72 66.07
CA THR A 721 11.45 -22.51 64.77
C THR A 721 10.29 -21.53 64.98
N VAL A 722 10.25 -20.44 64.23
CA VAL A 722 9.11 -19.51 64.21
C VAL A 722 8.34 -19.72 62.92
N ASP A 723 7.06 -20.03 63.03
CA ASP A 723 6.15 -20.23 61.90
C ASP A 723 5.25 -19.00 61.73
N PHE A 724 5.11 -18.52 60.50
CA PHE A 724 4.44 -17.26 60.19
C PHE A 724 3.86 -17.25 58.77
N THR A 725 2.94 -16.33 58.50
CA THR A 725 2.43 -16.04 57.15
C THR A 725 2.84 -14.65 56.70
N VAL A 726 3.03 -14.49 55.39
CA VAL A 726 3.44 -13.24 54.75
C VAL A 726 2.45 -12.86 53.66
N ASN A 727 1.96 -11.62 53.69
CA ASN A 727 1.46 -10.95 52.48
C ASN A 727 2.61 -10.15 51.89
N ALA A 728 3.04 -10.48 50.67
CA ALA A 728 4.19 -9.85 50.03
C ALA A 728 3.89 -8.45 49.45
N GLY A 729 2.63 -7.98 49.48
CA GLY A 729 2.24 -6.67 48.97
C GLY A 729 2.40 -6.50 47.45
N GLY A 730 2.48 -7.60 46.70
CA GLY A 730 2.81 -7.59 45.27
C GLY A 730 4.30 -7.37 44.96
N GLY A 731 5.16 -7.32 46.00
CA GLY A 731 6.61 -7.27 45.88
C GLY A 731 7.28 -8.62 46.10
N ASP A 732 8.59 -8.69 45.85
CA ASP A 732 9.41 -9.87 46.16
C ASP A 732 9.83 -9.86 47.65
N PRO A 733 9.41 -10.85 48.48
CA PRO A 733 9.63 -10.80 49.92
C PRO A 733 10.92 -11.51 50.35
N ALA A 734 11.73 -10.84 51.17
CA ALA A 734 12.84 -11.43 51.90
C ALA A 734 12.50 -11.49 53.41
N CYS A 735 12.73 -12.64 54.05
CA CYS A 735 12.32 -12.87 55.44
C CYS A 735 13.49 -13.24 56.35
N SER A 736 13.41 -12.81 57.61
CA SER A 736 14.39 -13.11 58.65
C SER A 736 13.77 -13.14 60.04
N VAL A 737 14.44 -13.82 60.99
CA VAL A 737 14.13 -13.77 62.42
C VAL A 737 15.37 -13.30 63.17
N THR A 738 15.21 -12.28 64.02
CA THR A 738 16.29 -11.70 64.82
C THR A 738 16.00 -11.90 66.30
N PRO A 739 16.76 -12.74 67.03
CA PRO A 739 16.67 -12.83 68.48
C PRO A 739 17.28 -11.60 69.14
N ALA A 740 16.70 -11.17 70.26
CA ALA A 740 17.25 -10.07 71.06
C ALA A 740 18.75 -10.29 71.38
N GLY A 741 19.57 -9.28 71.10
CA GLY A 741 21.03 -9.32 71.34
C GLY A 741 21.84 -10.20 70.38
N ARG A 742 21.24 -10.80 69.33
CA ARG A 742 21.92 -11.71 68.39
C ARG A 742 21.83 -11.25 66.93
N ALA A 743 22.67 -11.86 66.09
CA ALA A 743 22.60 -11.69 64.64
C ALA A 743 21.29 -12.25 64.05
N LYS A 744 20.79 -11.63 62.98
CA LYS A 744 19.60 -12.08 62.27
C LYS A 744 19.84 -13.39 61.50
N VAL A 745 18.81 -14.24 61.44
CA VAL A 745 18.77 -15.46 60.63
C VAL A 745 17.82 -15.23 59.46
N ASN A 746 18.34 -15.17 58.23
CA ASN A 746 17.51 -15.08 57.02
C ASN A 746 16.95 -16.47 56.67
N GLY A 747 15.78 -16.55 56.02
CA GLY A 747 15.19 -17.82 55.60
C GLY A 747 13.91 -17.67 54.78
N GLY A 748 13.16 -18.76 54.64
CA GLY A 748 11.91 -18.79 53.87
C GLY A 748 10.78 -18.00 54.53
N CYS A 749 9.92 -17.38 53.73
CA CYS A 749 8.79 -16.57 54.18
C CYS A 749 7.57 -17.37 54.68
N SER A 750 7.82 -18.39 55.50
CA SER A 750 6.79 -19.27 56.10
C SER A 750 7.24 -19.89 57.42
N SER A 751 8.52 -20.26 57.52
CA SER A 751 9.12 -20.80 58.74
C SER A 751 10.63 -20.58 58.74
N ILE A 752 11.18 -20.14 59.88
CA ILE A 752 12.63 -19.91 60.06
C ILE A 752 13.07 -20.50 61.40
N ARG A 753 14.08 -21.39 61.37
CA ARG A 753 14.69 -22.00 62.55
C ARG A 753 15.98 -21.29 62.95
N VAL A 754 15.93 -20.61 64.09
CA VAL A 754 17.10 -20.04 64.77
C VAL A 754 17.76 -21.14 65.59
N THR A 755 19.03 -21.43 65.32
CA THR A 755 19.82 -22.46 66.01
C THR A 755 20.91 -21.85 66.91
N GLY A 756 21.51 -22.68 67.77
CA GLY A 756 22.57 -22.26 68.67
C GLY A 756 22.07 -21.43 69.86
N LEU A 757 20.82 -21.65 70.29
CA LEU A 757 20.23 -21.05 71.48
C LEU A 757 20.70 -21.78 72.76
N ALA A 758 20.67 -21.11 73.92
CA ALA A 758 20.94 -21.74 75.21
C ALA A 758 19.69 -22.47 75.72
N PRO A 759 19.79 -23.68 76.30
CA PRO A 759 18.64 -24.42 76.82
C PRO A 759 17.86 -23.70 77.93
N GLY A 760 16.57 -24.04 78.06
CA GLY A 760 15.67 -23.48 79.07
C GLY A 760 15.48 -21.96 79.05
N THR A 761 15.98 -21.26 78.03
CA THR A 761 16.00 -19.80 77.96
C THR A 761 14.88 -19.28 77.07
N THR A 762 14.17 -18.25 77.53
CA THR A 762 13.19 -17.51 76.72
C THR A 762 13.90 -16.51 75.83
N TYR A 763 13.64 -16.59 74.52
CA TYR A 763 14.12 -15.62 73.54
C TYR A 763 12.95 -14.82 72.98
N ASP A 764 13.05 -13.50 73.11
CA ASP A 764 12.26 -12.56 72.34
C ASP A 764 12.86 -12.41 70.95
N LEU A 765 11.99 -12.50 69.94
CA LEU A 765 12.31 -12.74 68.54
C LEU A 765 11.53 -11.73 67.69
N THR A 766 12.20 -10.99 66.83
CA THR A 766 11.55 -10.14 65.82
C THR A 766 11.56 -10.88 64.48
N VAL A 767 10.39 -11.28 63.99
CA VAL A 767 10.23 -11.69 62.59
C VAL A 767 10.19 -10.42 61.76
N THR A 768 10.97 -10.37 60.69
CA THR A 768 11.03 -9.22 59.77
C THR A 768 10.85 -9.71 58.34
N VAL A 769 9.86 -9.14 57.65
CA VAL A 769 9.70 -9.26 56.19
C VAL A 769 10.08 -7.92 55.55
N THR A 770 10.71 -7.97 54.38
CA THR A 770 11.11 -6.80 53.59
C THR A 770 10.81 -7.05 52.12
N ASN A 771 10.26 -6.06 51.42
CA ASN A 771 10.18 -6.02 49.96
C ASN A 771 10.70 -4.66 49.44
N ALA A 772 10.55 -4.36 48.15
CA ALA A 772 11.02 -3.09 47.57
C ALA A 772 10.38 -1.83 48.18
N ALA A 773 9.14 -1.91 48.68
CA ALA A 773 8.41 -0.79 49.27
C ALA A 773 8.81 -0.49 50.72
N GLY A 774 9.26 -1.50 51.48
CA GLY A 774 9.69 -1.35 52.88
C GLY A 774 9.69 -2.66 53.65
N SER A 775 9.63 -2.57 54.98
CA SER A 775 9.64 -3.71 55.89
C SER A 775 8.47 -3.67 56.88
N ASP A 776 8.05 -4.85 57.33
CA ASP A 776 7.12 -5.04 58.46
C ASP A 776 7.71 -6.04 59.46
N THR A 777 7.29 -5.95 60.73
CA THR A 777 7.85 -6.74 61.83
C THR A 777 6.80 -7.23 62.80
N ALA A 778 6.80 -8.54 63.07
CA ALA A 778 5.98 -9.15 64.11
C ALA A 778 6.84 -9.69 65.26
N PRO A 779 6.49 -9.40 66.53
CA PRO A 779 7.15 -10.00 67.67
C PRO A 779 6.69 -11.45 67.89
N ALA A 780 7.63 -12.29 68.28
CA ALA A 780 7.40 -13.62 68.83
C ALA A 780 8.20 -13.77 70.12
N SER A 781 7.74 -14.61 71.04
CA SER A 781 8.53 -15.04 72.20
C SER A 781 8.38 -16.54 72.40
N ARG A 782 9.51 -17.23 72.59
CA ARG A 782 9.58 -18.70 72.72
C ARG A 782 10.74 -19.08 73.63
N ALA A 783 10.48 -20.03 74.53
CA ALA A 783 11.54 -20.74 75.24
C ALA A 783 12.05 -21.91 74.42
N THR A 784 13.37 -22.09 74.38
CA THR A 784 13.97 -23.41 74.13
C THR A 784 13.50 -24.40 75.19
N GLN A 785 13.43 -25.69 74.87
CA GLN A 785 13.14 -26.71 75.86
C GLN A 785 14.16 -26.66 77.01
N PRO A 786 13.74 -26.84 78.28
CA PRO A 786 14.67 -26.98 79.39
C PRO A 786 15.54 -28.22 79.19
N VAL A 787 16.82 -28.09 79.48
CA VAL A 787 17.74 -29.23 79.60
C VAL A 787 18.26 -29.26 81.01
N TYR A 788 18.27 -30.47 81.56
CA TYR A 788 18.53 -30.76 82.94
C TYR A 788 20.03 -31.12 83.12
N GLY A 789 20.63 -30.76 84.25
CA GLY A 789 22.04 -31.05 84.54
C GLY A 789 22.23 -32.46 85.11
N ILE A 790 23.40 -33.06 84.87
CA ILE A 790 23.83 -34.31 85.53
C ILE A 790 25.25 -34.18 86.07
N ALA A 791 25.41 -34.29 87.39
CA ALA A 791 26.71 -34.39 88.05
C ALA A 791 27.04 -35.87 88.36
N THR A 792 28.28 -36.29 88.12
CA THR A 792 28.75 -37.63 88.48
C THR A 792 29.36 -37.62 89.88
N CYS A 793 28.78 -38.43 90.77
CA CYS A 793 28.99 -38.42 92.20
C CYS A 793 29.66 -39.72 92.67
N ARG A 794 30.79 -39.60 93.36
CA ARG A 794 31.46 -40.67 94.09
C ARG A 794 31.47 -40.30 95.56
N ASN A 795 30.55 -40.87 96.34
CA ASN A 795 30.43 -40.61 97.79
C ASN A 795 31.17 -41.65 98.64
N GLY A 796 31.81 -42.64 98.01
CA GLY A 796 32.49 -43.72 98.72
C GLY A 796 31.49 -44.64 99.43
N GLN A 797 31.99 -45.52 100.30
CA GLN A 797 31.12 -46.45 101.04
C GLN A 797 30.56 -45.82 102.33
N ASN A 798 31.33 -44.96 103.01
CA ASN A 798 30.94 -44.33 104.28
C ASN A 798 30.72 -42.80 104.19
N GLY A 799 31.01 -42.17 103.04
CA GLY A 799 31.07 -40.71 102.87
C GLY A 799 32.49 -40.18 102.64
N ASP A 800 33.51 -40.95 103.03
CA ASP A 800 34.94 -40.59 103.11
C ASP A 800 35.60 -40.01 101.84
N THR A 801 34.93 -40.10 100.68
CA THR A 801 35.47 -39.63 99.39
C THR A 801 34.52 -38.68 98.64
N ALA A 802 33.56 -38.05 99.32
CA ALA A 802 32.47 -37.25 98.72
C ALA A 802 32.92 -36.24 97.64
N THR A 803 32.57 -36.51 96.38
CA THR A 803 32.84 -35.61 95.25
C THR A 803 31.62 -34.72 94.93
N TYR A 804 31.62 -33.50 95.44
CA TYR A 804 30.84 -32.32 94.99
C TYR A 804 29.30 -32.38 95.01
N CYS A 805 28.69 -33.56 95.00
CA CYS A 805 27.26 -33.80 95.16
C CYS A 805 26.86 -33.76 96.65
N ASP A 806 25.57 -33.85 96.98
CA ASP A 806 25.13 -33.62 98.37
C ASP A 806 25.78 -34.58 99.38
N ASN A 807 26.23 -33.99 100.50
CA ASN A 807 26.97 -34.68 101.56
C ASN A 807 26.11 -35.69 102.34
N ASP A 808 24.79 -35.63 102.19
CA ASP A 808 23.81 -36.15 103.14
C ASP A 808 23.60 -37.67 103.07
N ARG A 809 24.19 -38.38 102.10
CA ARG A 809 24.03 -39.84 101.94
C ARG A 809 25.33 -40.54 101.53
N ALA A 810 25.93 -41.23 102.51
CA ALA A 810 26.96 -42.24 102.28
C ALA A 810 26.49 -43.33 101.29
N GLY A 811 27.41 -43.91 100.52
CA GLY A 811 27.10 -45.00 99.58
C GLY A 811 26.41 -44.60 98.27
N ARG A 812 25.86 -43.37 98.15
CA ARG A 812 25.03 -42.89 97.01
C ARG A 812 25.83 -42.59 95.71
N ASN A 813 26.72 -43.50 95.32
CA ASN A 813 27.53 -43.39 94.11
C ASN A 813 26.67 -43.50 92.84
N GLY A 814 26.78 -42.54 91.92
CA GLY A 814 25.97 -42.49 90.70
C GLY A 814 25.94 -41.12 90.05
N ASN A 815 24.99 -40.89 89.15
CA ASN A 815 24.76 -39.61 88.48
C ASN A 815 23.56 -38.91 89.14
N GLU A 816 23.76 -37.77 89.80
CA GLU A 816 22.68 -36.94 90.34
C GLU A 816 22.13 -35.97 89.28
N ILE A 817 20.84 -35.67 89.37
CA ILE A 817 20.03 -35.13 88.28
C ILE A 817 19.35 -33.82 88.73
N PHE A 818 19.46 -32.74 87.95
CA PHE A 818 19.07 -31.37 88.38
C PHE A 818 18.13 -30.68 87.38
N SER A 819 17.13 -29.91 87.87
CA SER A 819 16.14 -29.20 87.02
C SER A 819 16.65 -27.97 86.26
N VAL A 820 17.96 -27.75 86.27
CA VAL A 820 18.70 -26.73 85.52
C VAL A 820 20.02 -27.33 85.02
N THR A 821 20.60 -26.77 83.97
CA THR A 821 21.83 -27.26 83.33
C THR A 821 23.06 -27.28 84.25
N ARG A 822 23.12 -26.36 85.22
CA ARG A 822 24.16 -26.26 86.25
C ARG A 822 23.83 -27.15 87.46
N GLN A 823 24.85 -27.69 88.13
CA GLN A 823 24.64 -28.31 89.45
C GLN A 823 24.16 -27.28 90.49
N ASP A 824 22.94 -27.48 91.00
CA ASP A 824 22.33 -26.77 92.13
C ASP A 824 21.58 -27.80 92.97
N ASN A 825 22.10 -28.13 94.15
CA ASN A 825 21.57 -29.22 94.98
C ASN A 825 20.12 -28.97 95.42
N ASN A 826 19.72 -27.70 95.60
CA ASN A 826 18.34 -27.29 95.87
C ASN A 826 17.35 -27.59 94.72
N ARG A 827 17.89 -27.98 93.55
CA ARG A 827 17.17 -28.34 92.33
C ARG A 827 17.42 -29.79 91.91
N GLN A 828 17.93 -30.65 92.80
CA GLN A 828 17.96 -32.09 92.54
C GLN A 828 16.53 -32.62 92.31
N VAL A 829 16.35 -33.35 91.22
CA VAL A 829 15.07 -33.99 90.84
C VAL A 829 15.17 -35.51 90.65
N GLY A 830 16.39 -36.08 90.68
CA GLY A 830 16.57 -37.53 90.50
C GLY A 830 17.98 -38.02 90.76
N TRP A 831 18.18 -39.33 90.63
CA TRP A 831 19.49 -39.99 90.77
C TRP A 831 19.53 -41.32 90.02
N VAL A 832 20.60 -41.53 89.25
CA VAL A 832 20.89 -42.72 88.47
C VAL A 832 22.03 -43.49 89.16
N PRO A 833 21.78 -44.70 89.70
CA PRO A 833 22.82 -45.47 90.39
C PRO A 833 24.04 -45.80 89.49
N ASN A 834 25.22 -45.89 90.10
CA ASN A 834 26.44 -46.31 89.40
C ASN A 834 26.24 -47.65 88.64
N GLY A 835 26.83 -47.77 87.45
CA GLY A 835 26.69 -48.92 86.55
C GLY A 835 25.42 -48.93 85.68
N ARG A 836 24.41 -48.09 85.95
CA ARG A 836 23.21 -47.98 85.11
C ARG A 836 23.51 -47.22 83.82
N ARG A 837 23.43 -47.90 82.67
CA ARG A 837 23.62 -47.28 81.34
C ARG A 837 22.50 -46.28 81.05
N LEU A 838 22.89 -45.09 80.56
CA LEU A 838 21.98 -44.09 79.98
C LEU A 838 22.09 -44.12 78.46
N LYS A 839 21.01 -43.77 77.77
CA LYS A 839 21.00 -43.60 76.32
C LYS A 839 21.56 -42.22 75.97
N ALA A 840 22.75 -42.18 75.39
CA ALA A 840 23.26 -40.97 74.76
C ALA A 840 22.65 -40.76 73.36
N PHE A 841 22.61 -39.50 72.92
CA PHE A 841 22.39 -39.10 71.55
C PHE A 841 23.65 -38.41 71.00
N CYS A 842 23.57 -37.98 69.74
CA CYS A 842 24.42 -37.03 69.05
C CYS A 842 25.13 -35.99 69.94
N LYS A 843 26.40 -35.71 69.65
CA LYS A 843 27.09 -34.49 70.10
C LYS A 843 26.35 -33.25 69.58
N ALA A 844 26.05 -32.30 70.47
CA ALA A 844 25.29 -31.10 70.16
C ALA A 844 26.09 -29.82 70.48
N SER A 845 25.70 -28.70 69.87
CA SER A 845 26.32 -27.39 70.09
C SER A 845 25.32 -26.27 70.18
N GLY A 846 25.66 -25.22 70.95
CA GLY A 846 24.86 -24.01 71.07
C GLY A 846 25.59 -22.89 71.80
N GLU A 847 24.84 -21.95 72.35
CA GLU A 847 25.40 -20.89 73.21
C GLU A 847 25.96 -21.50 74.51
N ASP A 848 26.85 -20.75 75.14
CA ASP A 848 27.58 -21.10 76.37
C ASP A 848 26.71 -21.73 77.47
N VAL A 849 26.84 -23.05 77.66
CA VAL A 849 26.34 -23.74 78.86
C VAL A 849 27.46 -23.74 79.91
N ASP A 850 27.16 -23.27 81.13
CA ASP A 850 28.12 -23.27 82.24
C ASP A 850 28.64 -24.69 82.50
N ALA A 851 29.97 -24.89 82.47
CA ALA A 851 30.62 -26.19 82.57
C ALA A 851 31.59 -26.24 83.77
N TYR A 852 31.03 -26.65 84.91
CA TYR A 852 31.68 -26.91 86.19
C TYR A 852 32.18 -25.68 87.00
N ILE A 853 31.72 -25.59 88.25
CA ILE A 853 31.98 -24.47 89.21
C ILE A 853 33.48 -24.19 89.42
N TYR A 854 34.32 -25.22 89.47
CA TYR A 854 35.75 -25.05 89.78
C TYR A 854 36.64 -24.74 88.57
N ASN A 855 36.09 -24.66 87.35
CA ASN A 855 36.87 -24.37 86.14
C ASN A 855 36.83 -22.88 85.75
N SER A 856 36.76 -21.98 86.75
CA SER A 856 36.73 -20.51 86.60
C SER A 856 35.54 -19.97 85.78
N ASN A 857 34.34 -20.53 85.98
CA ASN A 857 33.13 -20.23 85.17
C ASN A 857 33.33 -20.46 83.66
N LYS A 858 34.22 -21.38 83.25
CA LYS A 858 34.29 -21.80 81.85
C LYS A 858 32.95 -22.36 81.40
N ARG A 859 32.59 -21.98 80.19
CA ARG A 859 31.40 -22.45 79.50
C ARG A 859 31.81 -23.33 78.33
N SER A 860 30.88 -24.17 77.91
CA SER A 860 31.04 -25.00 76.73
C SER A 860 29.91 -24.75 75.75
N THR A 861 30.26 -24.41 74.53
CA THR A 861 29.36 -24.42 73.38
C THR A 861 29.07 -25.84 72.87
N TRP A 862 29.65 -26.88 73.50
CA TRP A 862 29.55 -28.29 73.10
C TRP A 862 29.17 -29.20 74.27
N TRP A 863 28.24 -30.11 74.02
CA TRP A 863 27.73 -31.04 75.04
C TRP A 863 27.15 -32.30 74.36
N VAL A 864 26.76 -33.29 75.16
CA VAL A 864 26.13 -34.53 74.72
C VAL A 864 24.76 -34.62 75.36
N ARG A 865 23.73 -34.96 74.60
CA ARG A 865 22.39 -35.17 75.16
C ARG A 865 22.29 -36.60 75.68
N VAL A 866 21.79 -36.80 76.89
CA VAL A 866 21.37 -38.13 77.37
C VAL A 866 19.89 -38.13 77.73
N GLU A 867 19.24 -39.28 77.56
CA GLU A 867 17.83 -39.51 77.87
C GLU A 867 17.66 -40.18 79.24
N TYR A 868 16.79 -39.63 80.08
CA TYR A 868 16.38 -40.25 81.35
C TYR A 868 14.92 -39.89 81.64
N GLU A 869 14.07 -40.89 81.92
CA GLU A 869 12.63 -40.70 82.21
C GLU A 869 11.88 -39.79 81.20
N GLY A 870 12.29 -39.85 79.91
CA GLY A 870 11.69 -39.06 78.82
C GLY A 870 12.14 -37.59 78.74
N GLN A 871 13.02 -37.14 79.65
CA GLN A 871 13.60 -35.80 79.65
C GLN A 871 15.02 -35.78 79.04
N ASN A 872 15.48 -34.59 78.67
CA ASN A 872 16.79 -34.36 78.05
C ASN A 872 17.79 -33.76 79.05
N TYR A 873 19.02 -34.30 79.06
CA TYR A 873 20.05 -33.94 80.04
C TYR A 873 21.41 -33.65 79.42
N ILE A 874 22.20 -32.82 80.11
CA ILE A 874 23.63 -32.55 79.84
C ILE A 874 24.49 -33.15 80.97
N PRO A 875 25.46 -34.03 80.66
CA PRO A 875 26.46 -34.49 81.61
C PRO A 875 27.50 -33.39 81.87
N TRP A 876 27.80 -33.13 83.15
CA TRP A 876 28.53 -31.93 83.57
C TRP A 876 30.05 -32.12 83.72
N ALA A 877 30.56 -33.33 83.46
CA ALA A 877 31.99 -33.65 83.52
C ALA A 877 32.35 -34.86 82.63
N TRP A 878 33.65 -34.98 82.33
CA TRP A 878 34.41 -36.19 81.97
C TRP A 878 33.56 -37.42 81.62
N LEU A 879 33.11 -37.46 80.37
CA LEU A 879 32.62 -38.70 79.77
C LEU A 879 33.82 -39.64 79.63
N ASN A 880 33.88 -40.66 80.48
CA ASN A 880 34.82 -41.78 80.32
C ASN A 880 34.39 -42.62 79.11
N LEU A 881 34.73 -42.13 77.93
CA LEU A 881 34.43 -42.75 76.64
C LEU A 881 35.32 -43.98 76.42
N GLU A 882 34.80 -44.95 75.69
CA GLU A 882 35.54 -46.15 75.27
C GLU A 882 36.57 -45.76 74.20
N GLY A 883 37.70 -45.20 74.66
CA GLY A 883 38.71 -44.50 73.84
C GLY A 883 39.37 -43.29 74.53
N GLY A 884 38.90 -42.86 75.71
CA GLY A 884 39.46 -41.76 76.51
C GLY A 884 38.69 -40.44 76.40
N ASP A 885 38.95 -39.51 77.33
CA ASP A 885 38.12 -38.33 77.66
C ASP A 885 38.13 -37.18 76.62
N ASN A 886 38.26 -37.48 75.33
CA ASN A 886 38.21 -36.51 74.24
C ASN A 886 36.80 -36.45 73.64
N ILE A 887 36.02 -35.39 73.94
CA ILE A 887 34.68 -35.17 73.37
C ILE A 887 34.64 -35.05 71.83
N ASN A 888 35.79 -35.09 71.16
CA ASN A 888 35.91 -35.14 69.70
C ASN A 888 36.11 -36.54 69.12
N VAL A 889 36.24 -37.60 69.93
CA VAL A 889 36.13 -38.99 69.44
C VAL A 889 34.68 -39.50 69.40
N LEU A 890 33.73 -38.73 69.94
CA LEU A 890 32.31 -38.99 69.74
C LEU A 890 31.89 -38.73 68.29
N PRO A 891 31.09 -39.62 67.68
CA PRO A 891 30.46 -39.31 66.40
C PRO A 891 29.52 -38.10 66.55
N THR A 892 29.30 -37.40 65.45
CA THR A 892 28.38 -36.25 65.40
C THR A 892 26.91 -36.65 65.50
N CYS A 893 26.59 -37.94 65.37
CA CYS A 893 25.27 -38.54 65.55
C CYS A 893 25.40 -39.87 66.28
#